data_AF-A0AAW8F6D3-F1
#
_entry.id   AF-A0AAW8F6D3-F1
#
_cell.length_a   1.000
_cell.length_b   1.000
_cell.length_c   1.000
_cell.angle_alpha   90.00
_cell.angle_beta   90.00
_cell.angle_gamma   90.00
#
_symmetry.space_group_name_H-M   'P 1'
#
loop_
_entity.id
_entity.type
_entity.pdbx_description
1 polymer ?
#
loop_
_entity_poly.entity_id
_entity_poly.type
_entity_poly.pdbx_seq_one_letter_code
_entity_poly.pdbx_strand_id
1 'polypeptide(L)'
;MNDNAEQQPLTATPSYAAGRLAKAFMTALTHEDPDTRRRAEVRGQRWREVLAGMAAGRLTIGSRTPVAGLPAWVTPEVLRGGFATGTASAAGPLQPYETETARSFGVPAERRAIFAHCLTEPGLTWLWALLDGGRYRIDVPEEAALLTMAWLVRHGETDAALDLLAELEPFADRLRFLPRATGRPAPETGTAVHRRTVLDAVVTLERRRPNTAVETQREALTVWQPFGDDLLAHWLRTAEEGRVLAHAPDPDWLAQAEVLLGRYRLLAAEHTLCTKHRNPKENLGILRGALEEVVAGRLLDARRLGLLRHAVQSMVRRRGLPGSPDHTALRRSQAAQAELPSHHALAQLVLRRLAALPQQAGIPDVDPLLRPVNEEESRAAGLPVGAVLPPAIGQVVVSALSAPLGTLVERGVVPSAEVLAELVPQLVAAATARAYGDETLRALMAAHYRAFRNRRSLLLLNLERQVRIEELPWVRAVSGRRSAGSGTSDGEGALTVLRQLGELAVQAFPGTILPNPLVRELSVLERQCALGVPFVEELAADIFMGEFSRKFLTAARIAGDLLGGTLYERYYGIDYAEIRDLAIAETGTAPARSRRAPTSPGFARLATGRAGTTPGSWSVAANGTVIEQAQILTTHNLATLVHRVGIAPRPGWADLARRSFVTVCRLTARVHHNPRPLSTIKDAAYAWRQMVFFLSLCPPEEQRRFIVGLGAETARHPSHVEPRLAPALAGLALVAEGGTFGGDGTADACRSRRFLGWSTDGHWMR
;
A
#
# COMPACT_ATOMS: atom_id res chain seq x y z
N MET A 1 6.13 1.92 -6.17
CA MET A 1 6.12 3.38 -5.93
C MET A 1 4.66 3.79 -5.80
N ASN A 2 4.15 3.75 -4.57
CA ASN A 2 2.87 4.37 -4.24
C ASN A 2 3.22 5.79 -3.81
N ASP A 3 2.85 6.78 -4.61
CA ASP A 3 2.83 8.20 -4.20
C ASP A 3 1.71 8.42 -3.17
N ASN A 4 1.78 7.72 -2.04
CA ASN A 4 0.79 7.78 -0.96
C ASN A 4 1.11 8.88 0.08
N ALA A 5 1.71 9.97 -0.40
CA ALA A 5 1.67 11.27 0.23
C ALA A 5 0.99 12.28 -0.71
N GLU A 6 -0.19 11.94 -1.25
CA GLU A 6 -1.02 12.96 -1.91
C GLU A 6 -1.56 13.90 -0.82
N GLN A 7 -0.94 15.08 -0.77
CA GLN A 7 -1.18 16.20 0.12
C GLN A 7 -2.68 16.57 0.19
N GLN A 8 -3.16 16.80 1.41
CA GLN A 8 -4.45 17.43 1.64
C GLN A 8 -4.42 18.82 1.00
N PRO A 9 -5.44 19.23 0.22
CA PRO A 9 -5.37 20.47 -0.51
C PRO A 9 -5.38 21.70 0.41
N LEU A 10 -4.64 22.70 -0.05
CA LEU A 10 -4.43 24.04 0.51
C LEU A 10 -5.68 24.81 0.92
N THR A 11 -6.83 24.51 0.32
CA THR A 11 -8.06 25.26 0.56
C THR A 11 -9.28 24.37 0.43
N ALA A 12 -10.32 24.68 1.21
CA ALA A 12 -11.68 24.15 1.02
C ALA A 12 -12.35 24.73 -0.24
N THR A 13 -11.57 25.19 -1.23
CA THR A 13 -12.11 25.92 -2.39
C THR A 13 -12.80 24.98 -3.36
N PRO A 14 -13.90 25.42 -3.98
CA PRO A 14 -14.56 24.68 -5.06
C PRO A 14 -13.64 24.35 -6.24
N SER A 15 -12.55 25.11 -6.46
CA SER A 15 -11.64 24.91 -7.60
C SER A 15 -10.87 23.58 -7.52
N TYR A 16 -10.46 23.13 -6.33
CA TYR A 16 -9.84 21.81 -6.17
C TYR A 16 -10.81 20.69 -6.53
N ALA A 17 -12.04 20.75 -6.00
CA ALA A 17 -13.08 19.77 -6.27
C ALA A 17 -13.44 19.75 -7.78
N ALA A 18 -13.50 20.92 -8.43
CA ALA A 18 -13.69 21.04 -9.88
C ALA A 18 -12.53 20.43 -10.68
N GLY A 19 -11.28 20.65 -10.27
CA GLY A 19 -10.11 20.03 -10.89
C GLY A 19 -10.11 18.50 -10.77
N ARG A 20 -10.53 17.95 -9.63
CA ARG A 20 -10.69 16.50 -9.44
C ARG A 20 -11.83 15.92 -10.27
N LEU A 21 -12.94 16.65 -10.41
CA LEU A 21 -14.03 16.31 -11.32
C LEU A 21 -13.54 16.24 -12.78
N ALA A 22 -12.82 17.26 -13.26
CA ALA A 22 -12.27 17.30 -14.61
C ALA A 22 -11.33 16.12 -14.88
N LYS A 23 -10.44 15.79 -13.93
CA LYS A 23 -9.56 14.62 -14.05
C LYS A 23 -10.34 13.30 -14.12
N ALA A 24 -11.39 13.15 -13.31
CA ALA A 24 -12.25 11.97 -13.35
C ALA A 24 -12.99 11.87 -14.69
N PHE A 25 -13.50 12.99 -15.21
CA PHE A 25 -14.18 13.04 -16.51
C PHE A 25 -13.24 12.68 -17.67
N MET A 26 -12.02 13.24 -17.71
CA MET A 26 -11.00 12.85 -18.70
C MET A 26 -10.72 11.36 -18.66
N THR A 27 -10.54 10.79 -17.46
CA THR A 27 -10.29 9.34 -17.30
C THR A 27 -11.48 8.50 -17.79
N ALA A 28 -12.72 8.95 -17.52
CA ALA A 28 -13.92 8.27 -17.98
C ALA A 28 -14.02 8.24 -19.52
N LEU A 29 -13.52 9.28 -20.20
CA LEU A 29 -13.55 9.37 -21.67
C LEU A 29 -12.41 8.64 -22.37
N THR A 30 -11.19 8.72 -21.85
CA THR A 30 -9.98 8.35 -22.61
C THR A 30 -9.34 7.03 -22.19
N HIS A 31 -9.74 6.44 -21.06
CA HIS A 31 -9.05 5.24 -20.56
C HIS A 31 -9.45 3.98 -21.33
N GLU A 32 -8.46 3.16 -21.71
CA GLU A 32 -8.64 1.96 -22.54
C GLU A 32 -9.49 0.88 -21.84
N ASP A 33 -9.27 0.68 -20.53
CA ASP A 33 -10.02 -0.28 -19.69
C ASP A 33 -11.46 0.20 -19.33
N PRO A 34 -12.51 -0.54 -19.73
CA PRO A 34 -13.91 -0.23 -19.40
C PRO A 34 -14.22 -0.14 -17.90
N ASP A 35 -13.61 -0.98 -17.07
CA ASP A 35 -13.86 -0.96 -15.61
C ASP A 35 -13.26 0.30 -14.98
N THR A 36 -12.12 0.75 -15.50
CA THR A 36 -11.51 2.01 -15.08
C THR A 36 -12.34 3.21 -15.51
N ARG A 37 -12.96 3.19 -16.70
CA ARG A 37 -13.91 4.22 -17.13
C ARG A 37 -15.12 4.29 -16.20
N ARG A 38 -15.79 3.16 -15.93
CA ARG A 38 -16.93 3.09 -15.00
C ARG A 38 -16.59 3.60 -13.61
N ARG A 39 -15.43 3.22 -13.06
CA ARG A 39 -14.96 3.75 -11.76
C ARG A 39 -14.70 5.26 -11.81
N ALA A 40 -14.24 5.78 -12.94
CA ALA A 40 -14.02 7.21 -13.10
C ALA A 40 -15.34 8.00 -13.18
N GLU A 41 -16.35 7.47 -13.85
CA GLU A 41 -17.71 8.05 -13.90
C GLU A 41 -18.31 8.18 -12.49
N VAL A 42 -18.29 7.08 -11.71
CA VAL A 42 -18.77 7.08 -10.31
C VAL A 42 -18.01 8.10 -9.46
N ARG A 43 -16.69 8.21 -9.63
CA ARG A 43 -15.91 9.25 -8.93
C ARG A 43 -16.30 10.66 -9.38
N GLY A 44 -16.56 10.87 -10.67
CA GLY A 44 -17.01 12.15 -11.21
C GLY A 44 -18.35 12.57 -10.62
N GLN A 45 -19.32 11.64 -10.56
CA GLN A 45 -20.62 11.86 -9.93
C GLN A 45 -20.47 12.35 -8.47
N ARG A 46 -19.63 11.68 -7.68
CA ARG A 46 -19.38 12.05 -6.28
C ARG A 46 -18.76 13.44 -6.14
N TRP A 47 -17.81 13.83 -7.00
CA TRP A 47 -17.24 15.18 -6.96
C TRP A 47 -18.26 16.24 -7.37
N ARG A 48 -19.19 15.92 -8.28
CA ARG A 48 -20.31 16.82 -8.63
C ARG A 48 -21.24 17.03 -7.43
N GLU A 49 -21.56 15.99 -6.68
CA GLU A 49 -22.36 16.06 -5.46
C GLU A 49 -21.70 16.93 -4.38
N VAL A 50 -20.38 16.79 -4.20
CA VAL A 50 -19.60 17.66 -3.30
C VAL A 50 -19.74 19.13 -3.70
N LEU A 51 -19.52 19.46 -4.98
CA LEU A 51 -19.63 20.84 -5.48
C LEU A 51 -21.05 21.41 -5.28
N ALA A 52 -22.08 20.62 -5.60
CA ALA A 52 -23.47 21.01 -5.40
C ALA A 52 -23.82 21.20 -3.91
N GLY A 53 -23.29 20.33 -3.03
CA GLY A 53 -23.46 20.43 -1.58
C GLY A 53 -22.79 21.67 -0.99
N MET A 54 -21.60 22.02 -1.47
CA MET A 54 -20.90 23.26 -1.08
C MET A 54 -21.67 24.50 -1.54
N ALA A 55 -22.12 24.52 -2.81
CA ALA A 55 -22.89 25.65 -3.35
C ALA A 55 -24.24 25.86 -2.63
N ALA A 56 -24.89 24.76 -2.22
CA ALA A 56 -26.16 24.79 -1.48
C ALA A 56 -25.99 25.06 0.02
N GLY A 57 -24.78 25.26 0.54
CA GLY A 57 -24.51 25.45 1.97
C GLY A 57 -24.76 24.21 2.85
N ARG A 58 -25.02 23.04 2.26
CA ARG A 58 -25.20 21.77 2.97
C ARG A 58 -23.87 21.16 3.42
N LEU A 59 -22.77 21.58 2.78
CA LEU A 59 -21.41 21.14 3.08
C LEU A 59 -20.52 22.31 3.51
N THR A 60 -19.87 22.17 4.66
CA THR A 60 -18.87 23.10 5.19
C THR A 60 -17.51 22.40 5.29
N ILE A 61 -16.79 22.32 4.17
CA ILE A 61 -15.47 21.68 4.11
C ILE A 61 -14.45 22.47 4.94
N GLY A 62 -13.57 21.78 5.67
CA GLY A 62 -12.64 22.38 6.62
C GLY A 62 -13.16 22.40 8.07
N SER A 63 -14.42 22.00 8.29
CA SER A 63 -15.04 21.86 9.61
C SER A 63 -15.07 20.41 10.09
N ARG A 64 -15.05 20.23 11.41
CA ARG A 64 -15.28 18.98 12.13
C ARG A 64 -16.68 18.42 11.95
N THR A 65 -17.68 19.25 11.66
CA THR A 65 -19.07 18.85 11.34
C THR A 65 -19.41 19.33 9.93
N PRO A 66 -18.84 18.70 8.89
CA PRO A 66 -18.89 19.24 7.53
C PRO A 66 -20.24 19.02 6.83
N VAL A 67 -21.14 18.23 7.40
CA VAL A 67 -22.45 17.90 6.82
C VAL A 67 -23.55 18.45 7.72
N ALA A 68 -24.41 19.31 7.18
CA ALA A 68 -25.53 19.88 7.92
C ALA A 68 -26.48 18.79 8.46
N GLY A 69 -26.90 18.93 9.71
CA GLY A 69 -27.85 18.01 10.36
C GLY A 69 -27.26 16.67 10.82
N LEU A 70 -25.95 16.43 10.64
CA LEU A 70 -25.26 15.28 11.23
C LEU A 70 -24.42 15.72 12.43
N PRO A 71 -24.56 15.05 13.60
CA PRO A 71 -23.72 15.35 14.76
C PRO A 71 -22.29 14.91 14.51
N ALA A 72 -21.36 15.48 15.28
CA ALA A 72 -19.93 15.24 15.10
C ALA A 72 -19.53 13.75 15.20
N TRP A 73 -20.26 12.94 15.96
CA TRP A 73 -19.95 11.52 16.11
C TRP A 73 -20.31 10.66 14.89
N VAL A 74 -21.16 11.15 13.98
CA VAL A 74 -21.51 10.42 12.76
C VAL A 74 -20.33 10.44 11.79
N THR A 75 -19.95 9.26 11.31
CA THR A 75 -18.86 9.08 10.36
C THR A 75 -19.30 9.52 8.96
N PRO A 76 -18.80 10.65 8.42
CA PRO A 76 -19.15 11.07 7.07
C PRO A 76 -18.49 10.14 6.03
N GLU A 77 -19.10 10.00 4.85
CA GLU A 77 -18.42 9.44 3.70
C GLU A 77 -17.48 10.50 3.09
N VAL A 78 -16.20 10.15 2.94
CA VAL A 78 -15.14 11.10 2.60
C VAL A 78 -14.37 10.68 1.34
N LEU A 79 -14.25 11.60 0.40
CA LEU A 79 -13.42 11.44 -0.81
C LEU A 79 -11.94 11.69 -0.52
N ARG A 80 -11.10 11.33 -1.50
CA ARG A 80 -9.66 11.64 -1.41
C ARG A 80 -9.47 13.15 -1.23
N GLY A 81 -8.54 13.53 -0.36
CA GLY A 81 -8.29 14.91 0.04
C GLY A 81 -9.12 15.38 1.23
N GLY A 82 -9.94 14.52 1.83
CA GLY A 82 -10.66 14.83 3.08
C GLY A 82 -12.01 15.53 2.89
N PHE A 83 -12.58 15.51 1.68
CA PHE A 83 -13.85 16.16 1.37
C PHE A 83 -15.01 15.25 1.72
N ALA A 84 -15.88 15.69 2.64
CA ALA A 84 -17.14 15.01 2.92
C ALA A 84 -18.08 15.10 1.70
N THR A 85 -18.79 14.02 1.42
CA THR A 85 -19.73 13.89 0.29
C THR A 85 -21.15 14.41 0.60
N GLY A 86 -21.49 14.54 1.88
CA GLY A 86 -22.83 14.92 2.34
C GLY A 86 -23.66 13.76 2.86
N THR A 87 -23.16 12.54 2.76
CA THR A 87 -23.76 11.33 3.34
C THR A 87 -22.93 10.81 4.50
N ALA A 88 -23.58 10.05 5.40
CA ALA A 88 -22.88 9.26 6.41
C ALA A 88 -22.44 7.93 5.81
N SER A 89 -21.30 7.39 6.26
CA SER A 89 -20.80 6.07 5.84
C SER A 89 -21.74 4.93 6.26
N ALA A 90 -22.48 5.12 7.34
CA ALA A 90 -23.52 4.20 7.81
C ALA A 90 -24.90 4.42 7.16
N ALA A 91 -25.03 5.38 6.24
CA ALA A 91 -26.28 5.64 5.52
C ALA A 91 -26.33 4.92 4.15
N GLY A 92 -27.36 5.23 3.35
CA GLY A 92 -27.58 4.67 2.02
C GLY A 92 -28.59 3.51 2.02
N PRO A 93 -28.74 2.80 0.89
CA PRO A 93 -29.68 1.68 0.79
C PRO A 93 -29.41 0.59 1.83
N LEU A 94 -30.44 -0.21 2.15
CA LEU A 94 -30.28 -1.39 2.99
C LEU A 94 -29.28 -2.36 2.35
N GLN A 95 -28.36 -2.85 3.18
CA GLN A 95 -27.42 -3.89 2.78
C GLN A 95 -28.13 -5.25 2.70
N PRO A 96 -27.59 -6.21 1.93
CA PRO A 96 -28.19 -7.54 1.82
C PRO A 96 -28.43 -8.22 3.17
N TYR A 97 -27.48 -8.07 4.11
CA TYR A 97 -27.62 -8.65 5.45
C TYR A 97 -28.68 -7.95 6.31
N GLU A 98 -28.89 -6.62 6.16
CA GLU A 98 -29.97 -5.93 6.88
C GLU A 98 -31.34 -6.42 6.39
N THR A 99 -31.45 -6.69 5.09
CA THR A 99 -32.66 -7.24 4.48
C THR A 99 -32.94 -8.67 4.95
N GLU A 100 -31.90 -9.48 5.05
CA GLU A 100 -31.99 -10.84 5.59
C GLU A 100 -32.40 -10.83 7.07
N THR A 101 -31.81 -9.94 7.88
CA THR A 101 -32.19 -9.77 9.28
C THR A 101 -33.62 -9.28 9.45
N ALA A 102 -34.09 -8.34 8.63
CA ALA A 102 -35.50 -7.90 8.68
C ALA A 102 -36.47 -9.07 8.44
N ARG A 103 -36.15 -9.93 7.46
CA ARG A 103 -36.93 -11.15 7.19
C ARG A 103 -36.91 -12.13 8.35
N SER A 104 -35.75 -12.36 8.98
CA SER A 104 -35.66 -13.29 10.11
C SER A 104 -36.38 -12.77 11.36
N PHE A 105 -36.44 -11.45 11.55
CA PHE A 105 -37.20 -10.79 12.61
C PHE A 105 -38.70 -10.70 12.32
N GLY A 106 -39.13 -10.97 11.08
CA GLY A 106 -40.52 -10.82 10.66
C GLY A 106 -40.99 -9.36 10.64
N VAL A 107 -40.08 -8.40 10.41
CA VAL A 107 -40.37 -6.97 10.38
C VAL A 107 -40.20 -6.40 8.97
N PRO A 108 -40.81 -5.23 8.65
CA PRO A 108 -40.55 -4.53 7.39
C PRO A 108 -39.04 -4.32 7.17
N ALA A 109 -38.61 -4.39 5.92
CA ALA A 109 -37.24 -4.07 5.52
C ALA A 109 -37.01 -2.55 5.56
N GLU A 110 -37.01 -2.01 6.78
CA GLU A 110 -36.80 -0.60 7.11
C GLU A 110 -35.89 -0.52 8.33
N ARG A 111 -34.88 0.38 8.32
CA ARG A 111 -33.93 0.48 9.44
C ARG A 111 -34.60 0.79 10.77
N ARG A 112 -35.64 1.63 10.76
CA ARG A 112 -36.42 1.95 11.96
C ARG A 112 -37.11 0.72 12.56
N ALA A 113 -37.69 -0.14 11.72
CA ALA A 113 -38.36 -1.35 12.17
C ALA A 113 -37.36 -2.38 12.75
N ILE A 114 -36.21 -2.55 12.09
CA ILE A 114 -35.11 -3.39 12.59
C ILE A 114 -34.59 -2.85 13.93
N PHE A 115 -34.35 -1.54 14.02
CA PHE A 115 -33.88 -0.88 15.24
C PHE A 115 -34.86 -1.10 16.40
N ALA A 116 -36.16 -0.84 16.17
CA ALA A 116 -37.19 -1.04 17.18
C ALA A 116 -37.29 -2.51 17.64
N HIS A 117 -37.19 -3.47 16.71
CA HIS A 117 -37.19 -4.89 17.06
C HIS A 117 -36.00 -5.25 17.97
N CYS A 118 -34.81 -4.70 17.72
CA CYS A 118 -33.64 -4.90 18.58
C CYS A 118 -33.81 -4.41 20.03
N LEU A 119 -34.79 -3.53 20.30
CA LEU A 119 -35.11 -3.06 21.65
C LEU A 119 -36.13 -3.94 22.39
N THR A 120 -36.68 -4.96 21.72
CA THR A 120 -37.57 -5.95 22.34
C THR A 120 -36.78 -7.06 23.01
N GLU A 121 -37.42 -7.85 23.88
CA GLU A 121 -36.77 -9.00 24.54
C GLU A 121 -36.20 -10.04 23.53
N PRO A 122 -36.91 -10.45 22.45
CA PRO A 122 -36.31 -11.29 21.41
C PRO A 122 -35.10 -10.65 20.73
N GLY A 123 -35.16 -9.34 20.45
CA GLY A 123 -34.08 -8.59 19.83
C GLY A 123 -32.83 -8.49 20.73
N LEU A 124 -33.02 -8.21 22.01
CA LEU A 124 -31.95 -8.20 23.02
C LEU A 124 -31.31 -9.58 23.18
N THR A 125 -32.13 -10.64 23.22
CA THR A 125 -31.65 -12.03 23.28
C THR A 125 -30.76 -12.36 22.08
N TRP A 126 -31.15 -11.93 20.89
CA TRP A 126 -30.34 -12.09 19.69
C TRP A 126 -29.02 -11.32 19.76
N LEU A 127 -29.02 -10.07 20.24
CA LEU A 127 -27.80 -9.27 20.42
C LEU A 127 -26.85 -9.88 21.46
N TRP A 128 -27.37 -10.43 22.57
CA TRP A 128 -26.56 -11.14 23.56
C TRP A 128 -25.92 -12.40 22.99
N ALA A 129 -26.64 -13.17 22.17
CA ALA A 129 -26.09 -14.34 21.51
C ALA A 129 -24.93 -13.98 20.53
N LEU A 130 -24.99 -12.79 19.91
CA LEU A 130 -23.87 -12.28 19.12
C LEU A 130 -22.67 -11.90 19.99
N LEU A 131 -22.90 -11.20 21.11
CA LEU A 131 -21.86 -10.83 22.07
C LEU A 131 -21.15 -12.07 22.63
N ASP A 132 -21.92 -13.05 23.12
CA ASP A 132 -21.38 -14.29 23.70
C ASP A 132 -20.62 -15.12 22.68
N GLY A 133 -21.11 -15.16 21.43
CA GLY A 133 -20.48 -15.91 20.36
C GLY A 133 -19.33 -15.19 19.66
N GLY A 134 -19.13 -13.89 19.88
CA GLY A 134 -18.21 -13.06 19.08
C GLY A 134 -18.51 -13.10 17.57
N ARG A 135 -19.74 -13.49 17.18
CA ARG A 135 -20.16 -13.81 15.81
C ARG A 135 -20.71 -12.59 15.08
N TYR A 136 -19.98 -11.48 15.16
CA TYR A 136 -20.35 -10.24 14.52
C TYR A 136 -19.15 -9.51 13.93
N ARG A 137 -19.45 -8.62 12.98
CA ARG A 137 -18.50 -7.69 12.39
C ARG A 137 -19.03 -6.27 12.46
N ILE A 138 -18.10 -5.35 12.67
CA ILE A 138 -18.32 -3.91 12.70
C ILE A 138 -17.50 -3.32 11.55
N ASP A 139 -18.20 -2.89 10.50
CA ASP A 139 -17.60 -2.28 9.30
C ASP A 139 -17.45 -0.76 9.47
N VAL A 140 -18.47 -0.14 10.09
CA VAL A 140 -18.49 1.28 10.45
C VAL A 140 -18.71 1.44 11.95
N PRO A 141 -18.15 2.49 12.58
CA PRO A 141 -18.21 2.68 14.03
C PRO A 141 -19.61 2.55 14.65
N GLU A 142 -20.62 3.06 13.94
CA GLU A 142 -22.03 3.11 14.35
C GLU A 142 -22.65 1.73 14.58
N GLU A 143 -22.19 0.69 13.88
CA GLU A 143 -22.68 -0.68 14.04
C GLU A 143 -22.35 -1.29 15.42
N ALA A 144 -21.47 -0.65 16.19
CA ALA A 144 -21.20 -1.04 17.57
C ALA A 144 -22.32 -0.66 18.53
N ALA A 145 -23.14 0.34 18.18
CA ALA A 145 -24.00 1.04 19.13
C ALA A 145 -25.07 0.14 19.76
N LEU A 146 -25.76 -0.69 18.98
CA LEU A 146 -26.80 -1.60 19.51
C LEU A 146 -26.20 -2.74 20.34
N LEU A 147 -25.01 -3.23 20.00
CA LEU A 147 -24.31 -4.23 20.82
C LEU A 147 -23.87 -3.62 22.17
N THR A 148 -23.39 -2.37 22.17
CA THR A 148 -23.06 -1.67 23.40
C THR A 148 -24.30 -1.42 24.27
N MET A 149 -25.43 -1.02 23.66
CA MET A 149 -26.69 -0.87 24.36
C MET A 149 -27.15 -2.19 24.98
N ALA A 150 -27.15 -3.29 24.22
CA ALA A 150 -27.52 -4.61 24.74
C ALA A 150 -26.59 -5.05 25.89
N TRP A 151 -25.29 -4.74 25.80
CA TRP A 151 -24.34 -4.99 26.88
C TRP A 151 -24.67 -4.19 28.15
N LEU A 152 -25.01 -2.89 28.03
CA LEU A 152 -25.41 -2.04 29.15
C LEU A 152 -26.65 -2.58 29.85
N VAL A 153 -27.68 -2.94 29.07
CA VAL A 153 -28.93 -3.54 29.60
C VAL A 153 -28.65 -4.82 30.37
N ARG A 154 -27.80 -5.72 29.83
CA ARG A 154 -27.42 -6.98 30.50
C ARG A 154 -26.72 -6.76 31.85
N HIS A 155 -25.99 -5.66 31.99
CA HIS A 155 -25.23 -5.31 33.19
C HIS A 155 -25.99 -4.37 34.14
N GLY A 156 -27.29 -4.14 33.90
CA GLY A 156 -28.14 -3.29 34.75
C GLY A 156 -27.90 -1.78 34.61
N GLU A 157 -27.09 -1.34 33.65
CA GLU A 157 -26.78 0.08 33.39
C GLU A 157 -27.88 0.74 32.56
N THR A 158 -29.10 0.73 33.08
CA THR A 158 -30.31 1.12 32.35
C THR A 158 -30.30 2.60 31.97
N ASP A 159 -29.87 3.48 32.88
CA ASP A 159 -29.81 4.92 32.62
C ASP A 159 -28.85 5.24 31.45
N ALA A 160 -27.65 4.65 31.47
CA ALA A 160 -26.68 4.81 30.40
C ALA A 160 -27.17 4.23 29.05
N ALA A 161 -27.95 3.14 29.08
CA ALA A 161 -28.57 2.58 27.89
C ALA A 161 -29.67 3.50 27.32
N LEU A 162 -30.50 4.09 28.19
CA LEU A 162 -31.55 5.04 27.78
C LEU A 162 -30.96 6.34 27.24
N ASP A 163 -29.94 6.89 27.89
CA ASP A 163 -29.21 8.07 27.41
C ASP A 163 -28.58 7.82 26.04
N LEU A 164 -27.98 6.64 25.84
CA LEU A 164 -27.44 6.25 24.55
C LEU A 164 -28.56 6.16 23.50
N LEU A 165 -29.69 5.52 23.81
CA LEU A 165 -30.81 5.40 22.87
C LEU A 165 -31.39 6.77 22.47
N ALA A 166 -31.51 7.70 23.42
CA ALA A 166 -31.98 9.06 23.15
C ALA A 166 -31.09 9.80 22.12
N GLU A 167 -29.78 9.54 22.11
CA GLU A 167 -28.88 10.09 21.10
C GLU A 167 -28.97 9.40 19.72
N LEU A 168 -29.34 8.11 19.68
CA LEU A 168 -29.37 7.29 18.46
C LEU A 168 -30.72 7.35 17.73
N GLU A 169 -31.83 7.39 18.47
CA GLU A 169 -33.19 7.31 17.94
C GLU A 169 -33.51 8.32 16.81
N PRO A 170 -33.04 9.59 16.87
CA PRO A 170 -33.27 10.56 15.80
C PRO A 170 -32.70 10.14 14.45
N PHE A 171 -31.80 9.16 14.43
CA PHE A 171 -31.12 8.68 13.23
C PHE A 171 -31.44 7.22 12.88
N ALA A 172 -32.32 6.55 13.63
CA ALA A 172 -32.60 5.12 13.50
C ALA A 172 -33.21 4.71 12.14
N ASP A 173 -33.87 5.62 11.43
CA ASP A 173 -34.39 5.39 10.07
C ASP A 173 -33.32 5.55 8.99
N ARG A 174 -32.19 6.21 9.28
CA ARG A 174 -31.19 6.62 8.29
C ARG A 174 -29.86 5.89 8.44
N LEU A 175 -29.41 5.67 9.67
CA LEU A 175 -28.09 5.11 9.98
C LEU A 175 -28.18 3.64 10.37
N ARG A 176 -27.16 2.90 9.94
CA ARG A 176 -26.98 1.49 10.27
C ARG A 176 -26.30 1.34 11.63
N PHE A 177 -27.11 1.02 12.64
CA PHE A 177 -26.63 0.66 13.99
C PHE A 177 -26.55 -0.85 14.23
N LEU A 178 -27.11 -1.64 13.32
CA LEU A 178 -27.13 -3.10 13.42
C LEU A 178 -25.78 -3.70 12.97
N PRO A 179 -25.12 -4.52 13.82
CA PRO A 179 -23.91 -5.24 13.43
C PRO A 179 -24.20 -6.27 12.35
N ARG A 180 -23.17 -6.68 11.61
CA ARG A 180 -23.28 -7.78 10.66
C ARG A 180 -23.01 -9.11 11.36
N ALA A 181 -24.00 -10.00 11.43
CA ALA A 181 -23.80 -11.35 11.93
C ALA A 181 -22.85 -12.17 11.03
N THR A 182 -22.01 -13.00 11.63
CA THR A 182 -21.05 -13.85 10.93
C THR A 182 -21.20 -15.32 11.34
N GLY A 183 -20.95 -16.24 10.42
CA GLY A 183 -21.02 -17.69 10.71
C GLY A 183 -19.91 -18.22 11.62
N ARG A 184 -18.88 -17.40 11.93
CA ARG A 184 -17.74 -17.75 12.77
C ARG A 184 -17.36 -16.58 13.67
N PRO A 185 -16.80 -16.83 14.86
CA PRO A 185 -16.29 -15.78 15.73
C PRO A 185 -15.17 -15.01 15.03
N ALA A 186 -14.97 -13.75 15.42
CA ALA A 186 -13.75 -13.03 15.06
C ALA A 186 -12.52 -13.85 15.51
N PRO A 187 -11.45 -13.95 14.69
CA PRO A 187 -10.24 -14.64 15.11
C PRO A 187 -9.70 -13.99 16.39
N GLU A 188 -9.24 -14.83 17.32
CA GLU A 188 -8.67 -14.38 18.59
C GLU A 188 -7.60 -13.32 18.32
N THR A 189 -7.61 -12.27 19.14
CA THR A 189 -6.62 -11.19 19.14
C THR A 189 -5.26 -11.69 19.58
N GLY A 190 -4.58 -12.41 18.69
CA GLY A 190 -3.19 -12.82 18.83
C GLY A 190 -2.21 -11.74 18.38
N THR A 191 -0.92 -12.06 18.47
CA THR A 191 0.19 -11.23 17.97
C THR A 191 0.33 -11.25 16.44
N ALA A 192 -0.40 -12.14 15.77
CA ALA A 192 -0.40 -12.28 14.32
C ALA A 192 -1.37 -11.29 13.67
N VAL A 193 -0.90 -10.62 12.62
CA VAL A 193 -1.71 -9.76 11.77
C VAL A 193 -1.58 -10.20 10.32
N HIS A 194 -2.49 -9.77 9.46
CA HIS A 194 -2.40 -9.99 8.03
C HIS A 194 -2.77 -8.72 7.27
N ARG A 195 -2.10 -8.52 6.12
CA ARG A 195 -2.33 -7.37 5.25
C ARG A 195 -3.53 -7.56 4.31
N ARG A 196 -3.71 -8.79 3.84
CA ARG A 196 -4.75 -9.19 2.90
C ARG A 196 -5.45 -10.40 3.48
N THR A 197 -6.74 -10.51 3.23
CA THR A 197 -7.49 -11.74 3.50
C THR A 197 -7.27 -12.75 2.36
N VAL A 198 -7.67 -14.01 2.59
CA VAL A 198 -7.76 -15.01 1.52
C VAL A 198 -8.63 -14.51 0.37
N LEU A 199 -9.76 -13.86 0.67
CA LEU A 199 -10.66 -13.31 -0.35
C LEU A 199 -9.97 -12.25 -1.20
N ASP A 200 -9.15 -11.38 -0.60
CA ASP A 200 -8.41 -10.37 -1.39
C ASP A 200 -7.41 -11.02 -2.35
N ALA A 201 -6.77 -12.12 -1.94
CA ALA A 201 -5.89 -12.91 -2.78
C ALA A 201 -6.67 -13.58 -3.92
N VAL A 202 -7.83 -14.17 -3.61
CA VAL A 202 -8.76 -14.76 -4.59
C VAL A 202 -9.18 -13.73 -5.63
N VAL A 203 -9.74 -12.59 -5.21
CA VAL A 203 -10.18 -11.51 -6.11
C VAL A 203 -9.02 -10.97 -6.95
N THR A 204 -7.79 -10.95 -6.42
CA THR A 204 -6.61 -10.53 -7.18
C THR A 204 -6.24 -11.55 -8.26
N LEU A 205 -6.32 -12.86 -7.97
CA LEU A 205 -6.03 -13.93 -8.92
C LEU A 205 -7.13 -14.09 -9.97
N GLU A 206 -8.40 -13.96 -9.60
CA GLU A 206 -9.56 -14.01 -10.53
C GLU A 206 -9.48 -12.95 -11.64
N ARG A 207 -8.92 -11.79 -11.33
CA ARG A 207 -8.71 -10.72 -12.32
C ARG A 207 -7.67 -11.06 -13.38
N ARG A 208 -6.83 -12.09 -13.17
CA ARG A 208 -5.80 -12.48 -14.15
C ARG A 208 -6.46 -13.21 -15.31
N ARG A 209 -6.35 -12.63 -16.50
CA ARG A 209 -6.83 -13.22 -17.75
C ARG A 209 -5.71 -14.01 -18.47
N PRO A 210 -6.05 -14.97 -19.34
CA PRO A 210 -5.09 -15.55 -20.27
C PRO A 210 -4.37 -14.45 -21.06
N ASN A 211 -3.07 -14.59 -21.25
CA ASN A 211 -2.32 -13.66 -22.09
C ASN A 211 -2.44 -14.12 -23.55
N THR A 212 -3.21 -13.38 -24.34
CA THR A 212 -3.47 -13.71 -25.75
C THR A 212 -2.21 -13.94 -26.55
N ALA A 213 -1.12 -13.20 -26.30
CA ALA A 213 0.14 -13.38 -27.02
C ALA A 213 0.81 -14.72 -26.70
N VAL A 214 0.77 -15.15 -25.43
CA VAL A 214 1.32 -16.44 -25.00
C VAL A 214 0.49 -17.59 -25.55
N GLU A 215 -0.85 -17.48 -25.48
CA GLU A 215 -1.74 -18.52 -26.03
C GLU A 215 -1.62 -18.60 -27.57
N THR A 216 -1.49 -17.46 -28.25
CA THR A 216 -1.20 -17.40 -29.70
C THR A 216 0.13 -18.07 -30.05
N GLN A 217 1.17 -17.86 -29.25
CA GLN A 217 2.45 -18.52 -29.43
C GLN A 217 2.34 -20.02 -29.20
N ARG A 218 1.64 -20.46 -28.14
CA ARG A 218 1.42 -21.89 -27.86
C ARG A 218 0.76 -22.57 -29.04
N GLU A 219 -0.36 -22.02 -29.54
CA GLU A 219 -1.05 -22.53 -30.72
C GLU A 219 -0.13 -22.57 -31.96
N ALA A 220 0.72 -21.54 -32.15
CA ALA A 220 1.69 -21.54 -33.24
C ALA A 220 2.71 -22.69 -33.12
N LEU A 221 3.18 -23.00 -31.91
CA LEU A 221 4.18 -24.05 -31.65
C LEU A 221 3.58 -25.47 -31.71
N THR A 222 2.37 -25.67 -31.20
CA THR A 222 1.75 -27.00 -31.08
C THR A 222 0.99 -27.43 -32.33
N VAL A 223 0.41 -26.47 -33.07
CA VAL A 223 -0.45 -26.75 -34.22
C VAL A 223 0.21 -26.33 -35.51
N TRP A 224 0.48 -25.04 -35.67
CA TRP A 224 0.80 -24.46 -36.98
C TRP A 224 2.21 -24.77 -37.45
N GLN A 225 3.16 -24.89 -36.53
CA GLN A 225 4.53 -25.24 -36.86
C GLN A 225 4.70 -26.70 -37.29
N PRO A 226 4.15 -27.71 -36.56
CA PRO A 226 4.10 -29.09 -37.04
C PRO A 226 3.37 -29.22 -38.37
N PHE A 227 2.19 -28.62 -38.52
CA PHE A 227 1.46 -28.65 -39.79
C PHE A 227 2.26 -28.03 -40.95
N GLY A 228 2.98 -26.93 -40.68
CA GLY A 228 3.84 -26.31 -41.68
C GLY A 228 5.04 -27.17 -42.09
N ASP A 229 5.49 -28.10 -41.24
CA ASP A 229 6.53 -29.05 -41.60
C ASP A 229 5.99 -30.22 -42.40
N ASP A 230 4.79 -30.71 -42.08
CA ASP A 230 4.10 -31.72 -42.89
C ASP A 230 3.91 -31.20 -44.33
N LEU A 231 3.51 -29.94 -44.45
CA LEU A 231 3.36 -29.26 -45.73
C LEU A 231 4.70 -29.08 -46.46
N LEU A 232 5.77 -28.72 -45.74
CA LEU A 232 7.11 -28.61 -46.30
C LEU A 232 7.62 -29.97 -46.79
N ALA A 233 7.48 -31.02 -45.99
CA ALA A 233 7.88 -32.38 -46.33
C ALA A 233 7.14 -32.89 -47.57
N HIS A 234 5.84 -32.60 -47.67
CA HIS A 234 5.03 -32.93 -48.83
C HIS A 234 5.53 -32.23 -50.12
N TRP A 235 5.86 -30.93 -50.04
CA TRP A 235 6.45 -30.21 -51.17
C TRP A 235 7.82 -30.75 -51.57
N LEU A 236 8.67 -31.12 -50.61
CA LEU A 236 10.00 -31.67 -50.86
C LEU A 236 9.98 -33.02 -51.59
N ARG A 237 8.87 -33.78 -51.58
CA ARG A 237 8.71 -34.98 -52.43
C ARG A 237 8.80 -34.68 -53.94
N THR A 238 8.51 -33.46 -54.35
CA THR A 238 8.58 -33.02 -55.76
C THR A 238 9.92 -32.36 -56.12
N ALA A 239 10.85 -32.30 -55.17
CA ALA A 239 12.09 -31.54 -55.31
C ALA A 239 13.25 -32.37 -55.83
N GLU A 240 14.02 -31.79 -56.74
CA GLU A 240 15.33 -32.27 -57.19
C GLU A 240 16.34 -31.14 -56.92
N GLU A 241 17.51 -31.46 -56.36
CA GLU A 241 18.53 -30.48 -55.93
C GLU A 241 17.96 -29.30 -55.09
N GLY A 242 16.91 -29.55 -54.30
CA GLY A 242 16.26 -28.54 -53.46
C GLY A 242 15.30 -27.59 -54.20
N ARG A 243 15.02 -27.82 -55.49
CA ARG A 243 14.01 -27.08 -56.26
C ARG A 243 12.71 -27.87 -56.36
N VAL A 244 11.67 -27.39 -55.67
CA VAL A 244 10.32 -27.98 -55.73
C VAL A 244 9.69 -27.86 -57.12
N LEU A 245 8.82 -28.84 -57.44
CA LEU A 245 8.24 -29.06 -58.76
C LEU A 245 9.30 -29.29 -59.85
N ALA A 246 10.38 -30.00 -59.51
CA ALA A 246 11.29 -30.58 -60.49
C ALA A 246 10.72 -31.89 -61.05
N HIS A 247 10.04 -32.67 -60.20
CA HIS A 247 9.20 -33.79 -60.60
C HIS A 247 7.73 -33.35 -60.68
N ALA A 248 7.03 -33.83 -61.70
CA ALA A 248 5.60 -33.59 -61.84
C ALA A 248 4.83 -34.31 -60.71
N PRO A 249 3.82 -33.67 -60.08
CA PRO A 249 2.98 -34.32 -59.08
C PRO A 249 2.26 -35.54 -59.69
N ASP A 250 2.40 -36.70 -59.04
CA ASP A 250 1.69 -37.93 -59.41
C ASP A 250 0.29 -37.99 -58.72
N PRO A 251 -0.58 -38.94 -59.12
CA PRO A 251 -1.91 -39.06 -58.52
C PRO A 251 -1.90 -39.34 -57.00
N ASP A 252 -0.89 -40.06 -56.48
CA ASP A 252 -0.76 -40.32 -55.03
C ASP A 252 -0.43 -39.02 -54.28
N TRP A 253 0.48 -38.21 -54.82
CA TRP A 253 0.82 -36.91 -54.28
C TRP A 253 -0.40 -36.00 -54.22
N LEU A 254 -1.21 -35.96 -55.29
CA LEU A 254 -2.45 -35.16 -55.32
C LEU A 254 -3.48 -35.63 -54.29
N ALA A 255 -3.66 -36.94 -54.13
CA ALA A 255 -4.56 -37.48 -53.11
C ALA A 255 -4.12 -37.10 -51.68
N GLN A 256 -2.81 -37.17 -51.39
CA GLN A 256 -2.27 -36.76 -50.09
C GLN A 256 -2.34 -35.25 -49.87
N ALA A 257 -2.20 -34.44 -50.94
CA ALA A 257 -2.38 -33.00 -50.90
C ALA A 257 -3.82 -32.62 -50.48
N GLU A 258 -4.83 -33.30 -51.03
CA GLU A 258 -6.23 -33.10 -50.65
C GLU A 258 -6.48 -33.41 -49.17
N VAL A 259 -5.89 -34.49 -48.65
CA VAL A 259 -5.96 -34.85 -47.22
C VAL A 259 -5.33 -33.76 -46.34
N LEU A 260 -4.17 -33.23 -46.72
CA LEU A 260 -3.51 -32.14 -45.99
C LEU A 260 -4.33 -30.84 -45.99
N LEU A 261 -4.97 -30.50 -47.12
CA LEU A 261 -5.88 -29.36 -47.20
C LEU A 261 -7.16 -29.58 -46.37
N GLY A 262 -7.68 -30.81 -46.31
CA GLY A 262 -8.76 -31.19 -45.41
C GLY A 262 -8.39 -30.98 -43.95
N ARG A 263 -7.22 -31.48 -43.53
CA ARG A 263 -6.69 -31.29 -42.17
C ARG A 263 -6.49 -29.81 -41.84
N TYR A 264 -5.97 -29.00 -42.77
CA TYR A 264 -5.85 -27.55 -42.59
C TYR A 264 -7.20 -26.90 -42.24
N ARG A 265 -8.28 -27.25 -42.95
CA ARG A 265 -9.61 -26.65 -42.72
C ARG A 265 -10.13 -26.98 -41.32
N LEU A 266 -9.92 -28.20 -40.85
CA LEU A 266 -10.26 -28.61 -39.48
C LEU A 266 -9.45 -27.81 -38.45
N LEU A 267 -8.13 -27.77 -38.59
CA LEU A 267 -7.25 -27.01 -37.68
C LEU A 267 -7.57 -25.52 -37.69
N ALA A 268 -7.88 -24.92 -38.84
CA ALA A 268 -8.20 -23.49 -38.95
C ALA A 268 -9.55 -23.11 -38.35
N ALA A 269 -10.48 -24.07 -38.24
CA ALA A 269 -11.76 -23.90 -37.56
C ALA A 269 -11.62 -24.01 -36.04
N GLU A 270 -10.79 -24.93 -35.55
CA GLU A 270 -10.57 -25.17 -34.12
C GLU A 270 -9.59 -24.18 -33.47
N HIS A 271 -8.54 -23.80 -34.20
CA HIS A 271 -7.41 -23.01 -33.68
C HIS A 271 -7.41 -21.60 -34.27
N THR A 272 -8.01 -20.66 -33.54
CA THR A 272 -8.31 -19.31 -34.05
C THR A 272 -7.38 -18.21 -33.56
N LEU A 273 -6.45 -18.49 -32.63
CA LEU A 273 -5.64 -17.45 -31.98
C LEU A 273 -4.48 -16.99 -32.88
N CYS A 274 -3.76 -17.92 -33.49
CA CYS A 274 -2.64 -17.63 -34.37
C CYS A 274 -3.12 -17.46 -35.81
N THR A 275 -3.20 -16.22 -36.29
CA THR A 275 -3.73 -15.93 -37.64
C THR A 275 -2.68 -15.92 -38.75
N LYS A 276 -1.39 -16.14 -38.44
CA LYS A 276 -0.28 -16.06 -39.41
C LYS A 276 -0.45 -17.01 -40.61
N HIS A 277 -1.09 -18.16 -40.41
CA HIS A 277 -1.38 -19.14 -41.46
C HIS A 277 -2.33 -18.62 -42.56
N ARG A 278 -3.08 -17.55 -42.28
CA ARG A 278 -4.04 -16.93 -43.22
C ARG A 278 -3.38 -15.88 -44.11
N ASN A 279 -2.23 -15.35 -43.72
CA ASN A 279 -1.55 -14.29 -44.48
C ASN A 279 -0.85 -14.87 -45.71
N PRO A 280 -1.22 -14.47 -46.94
CA PRO A 280 -0.61 -15.00 -48.16
C PRO A 280 0.86 -14.59 -48.36
N LYS A 281 1.39 -13.68 -47.52
CA LYS A 281 2.79 -13.27 -47.52
C LYS A 281 3.67 -14.08 -46.58
N GLU A 282 3.09 -14.87 -45.68
CA GLU A 282 3.83 -15.73 -44.74
C GLU A 282 4.11 -17.10 -45.38
N ASN A 283 5.23 -17.74 -45.02
CA ASN A 283 5.67 -18.99 -45.65
C ASN A 283 4.59 -20.08 -45.65
N LEU A 284 3.87 -20.25 -44.53
CA LEU A 284 2.78 -21.24 -44.44
C LEU A 284 1.61 -20.90 -45.38
N GLY A 285 1.25 -19.62 -45.50
CA GLY A 285 0.22 -19.15 -46.42
C GLY A 285 0.61 -19.33 -47.88
N ILE A 286 1.89 -19.14 -48.22
CA ILE A 286 2.45 -19.36 -49.56
C ILE A 286 2.40 -20.84 -49.93
N LEU A 287 2.92 -21.73 -49.08
CA LEU A 287 2.95 -23.18 -49.33
C LEU A 287 1.52 -23.75 -49.47
N ARG A 288 0.59 -23.32 -48.62
CA ARG A 288 -0.82 -23.75 -48.67
C ARG A 288 -1.51 -23.22 -49.92
N GLY A 289 -1.37 -21.92 -50.19
CA GLY A 289 -2.00 -21.29 -51.35
C GLY A 289 -1.54 -21.90 -52.67
N ALA A 290 -0.24 -22.24 -52.79
CA ALA A 290 0.25 -22.96 -53.95
C ALA A 290 -0.33 -24.39 -54.05
N LEU A 291 -0.54 -25.07 -52.92
CA LEU A 291 -1.07 -26.43 -52.89
C LEU A 291 -2.53 -26.45 -53.37
N GLU A 292 -3.32 -25.44 -52.98
CA GLU A 292 -4.71 -25.27 -53.42
C GLU A 292 -4.84 -25.07 -54.93
N GLU A 293 -3.90 -24.36 -55.57
CA GLU A 293 -3.90 -24.17 -57.02
C GLU A 293 -3.57 -25.48 -57.76
N VAL A 294 -2.54 -26.19 -57.29
CA VAL A 294 -2.09 -27.45 -57.90
C VAL A 294 -3.18 -28.53 -57.79
N VAL A 295 -3.79 -28.67 -56.61
CA VAL A 295 -4.91 -29.60 -56.40
C VAL A 295 -6.12 -29.23 -57.25
N ALA A 296 -6.38 -27.94 -57.48
CA ALA A 296 -7.45 -27.48 -58.36
C ALA A 296 -7.12 -27.58 -59.87
N GLY A 297 -5.99 -28.20 -60.24
CA GLY A 297 -5.57 -28.38 -61.63
C GLY A 297 -5.11 -27.09 -62.33
N ARG A 298 -4.81 -26.03 -61.57
CA ARG A 298 -4.36 -24.74 -62.11
C ARG A 298 -2.84 -24.62 -62.09
N LEU A 299 -2.27 -24.12 -63.19
CA LEU A 299 -0.83 -23.89 -63.29
C LEU A 299 -0.42 -22.69 -62.42
N LEU A 300 0.69 -22.85 -61.68
CA LEU A 300 1.26 -21.76 -60.90
C LEU A 300 1.92 -20.73 -61.84
N ASP A 301 1.53 -19.46 -61.70
CA ASP A 301 2.23 -18.37 -62.39
C ASP A 301 3.69 -18.23 -61.90
N ALA A 302 4.53 -17.57 -62.70
CA ALA A 302 5.97 -17.42 -62.43
C ALA A 302 6.26 -16.78 -61.07
N ARG A 303 5.39 -15.87 -60.61
CA ARG A 303 5.54 -15.18 -59.33
C ARG A 303 5.24 -16.12 -58.16
N ARG A 304 4.14 -16.87 -58.21
CA ARG A 304 3.74 -17.84 -57.18
C ARG A 304 4.74 -18.98 -57.08
N LEU A 305 5.23 -19.48 -58.21
CA LEU A 305 6.28 -20.49 -58.25
C LEU A 305 7.59 -19.98 -57.62
N GLY A 306 7.98 -18.74 -57.92
CA GLY A 306 9.15 -18.10 -57.30
C GLY A 306 9.01 -17.94 -55.78
N LEU A 307 7.83 -17.51 -55.32
CA LEU A 307 7.51 -17.39 -53.90
C LEU A 307 7.52 -18.75 -53.18
N LEU A 308 6.96 -19.79 -53.79
CA LEU A 308 6.96 -21.15 -53.25
C LEU A 308 8.39 -21.66 -53.08
N ARG A 309 9.23 -21.55 -54.12
CA ARG A 309 10.64 -21.98 -54.08
C ARG A 309 11.42 -21.22 -53.00
N HIS A 310 11.25 -19.90 -52.92
CA HIS A 310 11.88 -19.09 -51.89
C HIS A 310 11.42 -19.46 -50.47
N ALA A 311 10.12 -19.67 -50.27
CA ALA A 311 9.57 -20.05 -48.97
C ALA A 311 10.10 -21.42 -48.50
N VAL A 312 10.14 -22.41 -49.39
CA VAL A 312 10.71 -23.75 -49.11
C VAL A 312 12.19 -23.63 -48.74
N GLN A 313 13.00 -22.93 -49.56
CA GLN A 313 14.43 -22.75 -49.29
C GLN A 313 14.67 -22.01 -47.96
N SER A 314 13.88 -20.98 -47.68
CA SER A 314 13.95 -20.21 -46.43
C SER A 314 13.60 -21.06 -45.21
N MET A 315 12.59 -21.92 -45.30
CA MET A 315 12.20 -22.83 -44.23
C MET A 315 13.27 -23.88 -43.96
N VAL A 316 13.80 -24.53 -45.00
CA VAL A 316 14.88 -25.53 -44.86
C VAL A 316 16.14 -24.88 -44.28
N ARG A 317 16.55 -23.72 -44.79
CA ARG A 317 17.72 -22.98 -44.26
C ARG A 317 17.57 -22.62 -42.79
N ARG A 318 16.37 -22.23 -42.35
CA ARG A 318 16.12 -21.72 -40.99
C ARG A 318 15.82 -22.83 -39.97
N ARG A 319 15.22 -23.94 -40.40
CA ARG A 319 14.69 -24.99 -39.51
C ARG A 319 15.38 -26.34 -39.66
N GLY A 320 16.18 -26.52 -40.72
CA GLY A 320 16.67 -27.84 -41.15
C GLY A 320 15.66 -28.56 -42.06
N LEU A 321 16.13 -29.62 -42.73
CA LEU A 321 15.26 -30.54 -43.48
C LEU A 321 14.32 -31.26 -42.50
N PRO A 322 13.00 -31.35 -42.78
CA PRO A 322 12.09 -32.14 -41.96
C PRO A 322 12.62 -33.56 -41.71
N GLY A 323 12.67 -33.97 -40.43
CA GLY A 323 13.22 -35.27 -40.03
C GLY A 323 14.74 -35.31 -39.83
N SER A 324 15.47 -34.22 -40.08
CA SER A 324 16.89 -34.14 -39.73
C SER A 324 17.10 -34.07 -38.20
N PRO A 325 18.30 -34.40 -37.69
CA PRO A 325 18.61 -34.25 -36.27
C PRO A 325 18.37 -32.84 -35.73
N ASP A 326 18.80 -31.81 -36.48
CA ASP A 326 18.64 -30.40 -36.10
C ASP A 326 17.16 -29.97 -36.08
N HIS A 327 16.38 -30.40 -37.08
CA HIS A 327 14.95 -30.12 -37.14
C HIS A 327 14.20 -30.79 -35.98
N THR A 328 14.56 -32.04 -35.68
CA THR A 328 13.98 -32.80 -34.57
C THR A 328 14.33 -32.16 -33.21
N ALA A 329 15.58 -31.69 -33.04
CA ALA A 329 16.01 -30.98 -31.83
C ALA A 329 15.26 -29.65 -31.66
N LEU A 330 15.08 -28.88 -32.75
CA LEU A 330 14.29 -27.65 -32.75
C LEU A 330 12.86 -27.93 -32.30
N ARG A 331 12.19 -28.95 -32.86
CA ARG A 331 10.82 -29.30 -32.51
C ARG A 331 10.67 -29.79 -31.08
N ARG A 332 11.62 -30.58 -30.57
CA ARG A 332 11.66 -30.94 -29.15
C ARG A 332 11.73 -29.71 -28.24
N SER A 333 12.58 -28.74 -28.57
CA SER A 333 12.71 -27.51 -27.78
C SER A 333 11.42 -26.67 -27.75
N GLN A 334 10.72 -26.60 -28.88
CA GLN A 334 9.48 -25.83 -29.01
C GLN A 334 8.28 -26.54 -28.39
N ALA A 335 8.22 -27.87 -28.48
CA ALA A 335 7.25 -28.68 -27.76
C ALA A 335 7.42 -28.49 -26.25
N ALA A 336 8.65 -28.60 -25.74
CA ALA A 336 8.95 -28.33 -24.33
C ALA A 336 8.54 -26.91 -23.89
N GLN A 337 8.74 -25.90 -24.75
CA GLN A 337 8.29 -24.54 -24.47
C GLN A 337 6.77 -24.41 -24.44
N ALA A 338 6.06 -25.11 -25.34
CA ALA A 338 4.61 -25.05 -25.43
C ALA A 338 3.90 -25.81 -24.30
N GLU A 339 4.53 -26.88 -23.78
CA GLU A 339 4.07 -27.69 -22.64
C GLU A 339 4.13 -26.92 -21.31
N LEU A 340 4.90 -25.83 -21.22
CA LEU A 340 4.93 -25.00 -20.03
C LEU A 340 3.53 -24.44 -19.74
N PRO A 341 3.02 -24.60 -18.50
CA PRO A 341 1.68 -24.14 -18.16
C PRO A 341 1.60 -22.61 -18.18
N SER A 342 0.45 -22.08 -18.59
CA SER A 342 0.24 -20.64 -18.54
C SER A 342 0.13 -20.16 -17.08
N HIS A 343 0.57 -18.93 -16.82
CA HIS A 343 0.37 -18.30 -15.51
C HIS A 343 -1.12 -18.25 -15.12
N HIS A 344 -2.01 -18.13 -16.11
CA HIS A 344 -3.44 -18.19 -15.85
C HIS A 344 -3.87 -19.58 -15.35
N ALA A 345 -3.43 -20.66 -15.99
CA ALA A 345 -3.75 -22.02 -15.56
C ALA A 345 -3.21 -22.33 -14.14
N LEU A 346 -2.00 -21.88 -13.84
CA LEU A 346 -1.43 -21.99 -12.49
C LEU A 346 -2.16 -21.13 -11.46
N ALA A 347 -2.66 -19.94 -11.84
CA ALA A 347 -3.50 -19.12 -10.97
C ALA A 347 -4.84 -19.82 -10.66
N GLN A 348 -5.46 -20.51 -11.63
CA GLN A 348 -6.67 -21.30 -11.41
C GLN A 348 -6.45 -22.46 -10.44
N LEU A 349 -5.28 -23.12 -10.50
CA LEU A 349 -4.91 -24.12 -9.50
C LEU A 349 -4.84 -23.51 -8.09
N VAL A 350 -4.16 -22.37 -7.94
CA VAL A 350 -4.04 -21.68 -6.64
C VAL A 350 -5.41 -21.21 -6.12
N LEU A 351 -6.32 -20.76 -6.99
CA LEU A 351 -7.70 -20.42 -6.61
C LEU A 351 -8.43 -21.61 -5.98
N ARG A 352 -8.28 -22.82 -6.54
CA ARG A 352 -8.83 -24.04 -5.92
C ARG A 352 -8.22 -24.33 -4.56
N ARG A 353 -6.89 -24.15 -4.40
CA ARG A 353 -6.21 -24.31 -3.11
C ARG A 353 -6.76 -23.32 -2.06
N LEU A 354 -7.01 -22.07 -2.45
CA LEU A 354 -7.53 -21.03 -1.55
C LEU A 354 -9.01 -21.20 -1.19
N ALA A 355 -9.82 -21.84 -2.04
CA ALA A 355 -11.25 -22.03 -1.81
C ALA A 355 -11.56 -22.82 -0.52
N ALA A 356 -10.65 -23.71 -0.10
CA ALA A 356 -10.79 -24.50 1.12
C ALA A 356 -10.51 -23.70 2.41
N LEU A 357 -9.95 -22.50 2.31
CA LEU A 357 -9.56 -21.69 3.47
C LEU A 357 -10.65 -20.70 3.90
N PRO A 358 -10.63 -20.24 5.16
CA PRO A 358 -11.52 -19.19 5.62
C PRO A 358 -11.28 -17.88 4.84
N GLN A 359 -12.26 -17.47 4.03
CA GLN A 359 -12.11 -16.37 3.07
C GLN A 359 -11.80 -15.01 3.72
N GLN A 360 -12.25 -14.78 4.95
CA GLN A 360 -12.10 -13.51 5.67
C GLN A 360 -10.92 -13.49 6.66
N ALA A 361 -10.08 -14.53 6.67
CA ALA A 361 -8.90 -14.60 7.52
C ALA A 361 -7.61 -14.42 6.70
N GLY A 362 -6.48 -14.23 7.38
CA GLY A 362 -5.16 -14.43 6.80
C GLY A 362 -4.76 -15.91 6.80
N ILE A 363 -3.70 -16.23 6.06
CA ILE A 363 -3.18 -17.58 5.88
C ILE A 363 -2.07 -17.82 6.90
N PRO A 364 -2.21 -18.74 7.86
CA PRO A 364 -1.17 -18.97 8.87
C PRO A 364 0.10 -19.60 8.28
N ASP A 365 -0.06 -20.52 7.32
CA ASP A 365 1.03 -21.16 6.60
C ASP A 365 0.76 -21.16 5.09
N VAL A 366 1.64 -20.47 4.36
CA VAL A 366 1.53 -20.31 2.90
C VAL A 366 2.29 -21.40 2.13
N ASP A 367 3.23 -22.11 2.77
CA ASP A 367 4.12 -23.04 2.08
C ASP A 367 3.36 -24.21 1.39
N PRO A 368 2.31 -24.80 2.00
CA PRO A 368 1.49 -25.82 1.34
C PRO A 368 0.77 -25.30 0.07
N LEU A 369 0.48 -24.00 0.02
CA LEU A 369 -0.18 -23.37 -1.11
C LEU A 369 0.80 -22.99 -2.23
N LEU A 370 2.09 -22.90 -1.90
CA LEU A 370 3.15 -22.50 -2.81
C LEU A 370 3.91 -23.68 -3.44
N ARG A 371 3.66 -24.90 -2.96
CA ARG A 371 4.31 -26.11 -3.47
C ARG A 371 4.09 -26.31 -4.99
N PRO A 372 5.06 -26.93 -5.69
CA PRO A 372 4.89 -27.34 -7.08
C PRO A 372 3.64 -28.22 -7.29
N VAL A 373 3.18 -28.32 -8.54
CA VAL A 373 2.02 -29.15 -8.91
C VAL A 373 2.28 -30.62 -8.55
N ASN A 374 1.38 -31.24 -7.78
CA ASN A 374 1.48 -32.65 -7.43
C ASN A 374 0.75 -33.56 -8.45
N GLU A 375 0.83 -34.89 -8.27
CA GLU A 375 0.23 -35.86 -9.19
C GLU A 375 -1.31 -35.81 -9.23
N GLU A 376 -1.97 -35.50 -8.12
CA GLU A 376 -3.44 -35.39 -8.06
C GLU A 376 -3.93 -34.13 -8.78
N GLU A 377 -3.28 -33.00 -8.53
CA GLU A 377 -3.54 -31.72 -9.19
C GLU A 377 -3.22 -31.79 -10.68
N SER A 378 -2.18 -32.52 -11.07
CA SER A 378 -1.86 -32.79 -12.47
C SER A 378 -3.01 -33.51 -13.17
N ARG A 379 -3.53 -34.59 -12.57
CA ARG A 379 -4.71 -35.32 -13.09
C ARG A 379 -5.97 -34.46 -13.15
N ALA A 380 -6.20 -33.61 -12.15
CA ALA A 380 -7.42 -32.80 -12.06
C ALA A 380 -7.38 -31.48 -12.87
N ALA A 381 -6.20 -30.96 -13.21
CA ALA A 381 -6.04 -29.67 -13.88
C ALA A 381 -5.34 -29.74 -15.23
N GLY A 382 -4.81 -30.92 -15.62
CA GLY A 382 -4.05 -31.07 -16.86
C GLY A 382 -2.71 -30.33 -16.85
N LEU A 383 -2.13 -30.13 -15.66
CA LEU A 383 -0.87 -29.38 -15.46
C LEU A 383 0.31 -30.35 -15.30
N PRO A 384 1.52 -30.02 -15.79
CA PRO A 384 2.69 -30.88 -15.59
C PRO A 384 3.07 -31.03 -14.11
N VAL A 385 3.34 -32.26 -13.66
CA VAL A 385 3.85 -32.54 -12.31
C VAL A 385 5.18 -31.81 -12.11
N GLY A 386 5.36 -31.21 -10.93
CA GLY A 386 6.57 -30.44 -10.58
C GLY A 386 6.60 -29.02 -11.15
N ALA A 387 5.56 -28.58 -11.88
CA ALA A 387 5.49 -27.19 -12.34
C ALA A 387 5.50 -26.22 -11.14
N VAL A 388 6.45 -25.28 -11.16
CA VAL A 388 6.66 -24.29 -10.09
C VAL A 388 5.76 -23.08 -10.30
N LEU A 389 5.23 -22.52 -9.21
CA LEU A 389 4.44 -21.31 -9.28
C LEU A 389 5.31 -20.08 -9.60
N PRO A 390 4.91 -19.25 -10.58
CA PRO A 390 5.55 -17.97 -10.86
C PRO A 390 5.59 -17.08 -9.62
N PRO A 391 6.67 -16.32 -9.37
CA PRO A 391 6.77 -15.41 -8.24
C PRO A 391 5.61 -14.41 -8.16
N ALA A 392 5.09 -13.97 -9.30
CA ALA A 392 3.95 -13.04 -9.36
C ALA A 392 2.62 -13.63 -8.85
N ILE A 393 2.48 -14.96 -8.84
CA ILE A 393 1.33 -15.67 -8.24
C ILE A 393 1.63 -15.95 -6.78
N GLY A 394 2.84 -16.46 -6.49
CA GLY A 394 3.27 -16.74 -5.12
C GLY A 394 3.20 -15.52 -4.21
N GLN A 395 3.62 -14.35 -4.69
CA GLN A 395 3.54 -13.08 -3.96
C GLN A 395 2.10 -12.67 -3.61
N VAL A 396 1.10 -13.05 -4.41
CA VAL A 396 -0.31 -12.78 -4.08
C VAL A 396 -0.74 -13.63 -2.89
N VAL A 397 -0.34 -14.90 -2.84
CA VAL A 397 -0.61 -15.80 -1.70
C VAL A 397 0.15 -15.32 -0.45
N VAL A 398 1.45 -15.03 -0.58
CA VAL A 398 2.28 -14.51 0.52
C VAL A 398 1.73 -13.20 1.08
N SER A 399 1.10 -12.36 0.26
CA SER A 399 0.50 -11.10 0.73
C SER A 399 -0.65 -11.30 1.74
N ALA A 400 -1.23 -12.50 1.78
CA ALA A 400 -2.26 -12.88 2.74
C ALA A 400 -1.71 -13.64 3.97
N LEU A 401 -0.39 -13.76 4.11
CA LEU A 401 0.25 -14.37 5.29
C LEU A 401 -0.21 -13.67 6.59
N SER A 402 -0.59 -14.48 7.57
CA SER A 402 -0.91 -14.07 8.94
C SER A 402 0.23 -14.46 9.86
N ALA A 403 1.01 -13.48 10.31
CA ALA A 403 2.20 -13.70 11.14
C ALA A 403 2.48 -12.48 12.03
N PRO A 404 3.38 -12.58 13.03
CA PRO A 404 3.86 -11.41 13.76
C PRO A 404 4.43 -10.34 12.81
N LEU A 405 4.27 -9.06 13.16
CA LEU A 405 4.67 -7.94 12.29
C LEU A 405 6.13 -8.00 11.82
N GLY A 406 7.07 -8.42 12.69
CA GLY A 406 8.48 -8.58 12.33
C GLY A 406 8.66 -9.58 11.18
N THR A 407 7.99 -10.72 11.23
CA THR A 407 8.00 -11.74 10.18
C THR A 407 7.41 -11.21 8.87
N LEU A 408 6.34 -10.42 8.93
CA LEU A 408 5.75 -9.82 7.72
C LEU A 408 6.66 -8.78 7.06
N VAL A 409 7.44 -8.04 7.85
CA VAL A 409 8.47 -7.12 7.34
C VAL A 409 9.62 -7.91 6.69
N GLU A 410 10.14 -8.94 7.37
CA GLU A 410 11.21 -9.81 6.86
C GLU A 410 10.82 -10.51 5.56
N ARG A 411 9.56 -10.98 5.44
CA ARG A 411 9.02 -11.61 4.24
C ARG A 411 8.62 -10.62 3.14
N GLY A 412 8.77 -9.32 3.36
CA GLY A 412 8.44 -8.26 2.38
C GLY A 412 6.94 -8.01 2.16
N VAL A 413 6.08 -8.57 3.02
CA VAL A 413 4.62 -8.33 3.00
C VAL A 413 4.28 -6.90 3.42
N VAL A 414 5.08 -6.34 4.33
CA VAL A 414 5.05 -4.94 4.78
C VAL A 414 6.27 -4.20 4.23
N PRO A 415 6.21 -3.70 2.98
CA PRO A 415 7.37 -3.11 2.31
C PRO A 415 7.66 -1.66 2.71
N SER A 416 6.77 -1.00 3.46
CA SER A 416 6.94 0.41 3.86
C SER A 416 6.29 0.73 5.20
N ALA A 417 6.67 1.86 5.79
CA ALA A 417 6.12 2.33 7.04
C ALA A 417 4.62 2.69 6.94
N GLU A 418 4.15 3.11 5.76
CA GLU A 418 2.72 3.37 5.51
C GLU A 418 1.92 2.07 5.55
N VAL A 419 2.44 0.99 4.94
CA VAL A 419 1.80 -0.32 5.03
C VAL A 419 1.84 -0.83 6.47
N LEU A 420 2.93 -0.59 7.21
CA LEU A 420 2.97 -0.89 8.65
C LEU A 420 1.83 -0.16 9.38
N ALA A 421 1.65 1.14 9.10
CA ALA A 421 0.62 1.96 9.72
C ALA A 421 -0.82 1.50 9.41
N GLU A 422 -1.06 0.84 8.27
CA GLU A 422 -2.34 0.21 7.94
C GLU A 422 -2.65 -1.00 8.83
N LEU A 423 -1.63 -1.73 9.31
CA LEU A 423 -1.80 -2.95 10.11
C LEU A 423 -1.81 -2.70 11.62
N VAL A 424 -1.10 -1.66 12.07
CA VAL A 424 -0.95 -1.29 13.48
C VAL A 424 -2.31 -1.21 14.23
N PRO A 425 -3.40 -0.66 13.66
CA PRO A 425 -4.69 -0.64 14.34
C PRO A 425 -5.19 -2.00 14.82
N GLN A 426 -4.79 -3.11 14.18
CA GLN A 426 -5.19 -4.45 14.61
C GLN A 426 -4.58 -4.82 15.98
N LEU A 427 -3.32 -4.43 16.23
CA LEU A 427 -2.62 -4.63 17.50
C LEU A 427 -3.04 -3.62 18.56
N VAL A 428 -3.18 -2.35 18.17
CA VAL A 428 -3.59 -1.29 19.11
C VAL A 428 -5.03 -1.53 19.58
N ALA A 429 -5.92 -2.03 18.72
CA ALA A 429 -7.26 -2.46 19.13
C ALA A 429 -7.20 -3.51 20.25
N ALA A 430 -6.36 -4.54 20.10
CA ALA A 430 -6.21 -5.60 21.09
C ALA A 430 -5.61 -5.07 22.40
N ALA A 431 -4.53 -4.28 22.32
CA ALA A 431 -3.89 -3.69 23.49
C ALA A 431 -4.82 -2.74 24.24
N THR A 432 -5.55 -1.88 23.51
CA THR A 432 -6.45 -0.90 24.11
C THR A 432 -7.67 -1.53 24.76
N ALA A 433 -8.17 -2.63 24.19
CA ALA A 433 -9.34 -3.32 24.71
C ALA A 433 -9.06 -4.10 26.00
N ARG A 434 -7.81 -4.46 26.31
CA ARG A 434 -7.46 -5.17 27.56
C ARG A 434 -7.90 -4.43 28.82
N ALA A 435 -7.98 -3.10 28.76
CA ALA A 435 -8.47 -2.26 29.85
C ALA A 435 -9.94 -2.54 30.25
N TYR A 436 -10.71 -3.24 29.43
CA TYR A 436 -12.05 -3.71 29.78
C TYR A 436 -11.96 -5.10 30.41
N GLY A 437 -12.45 -5.27 31.63
CA GLY A 437 -12.41 -6.55 32.36
C GLY A 437 -13.31 -7.64 31.75
N ASP A 438 -14.45 -7.25 31.22
CA ASP A 438 -15.42 -8.15 30.57
C ASP A 438 -14.94 -8.55 29.16
N GLU A 439 -14.96 -9.86 28.87
CA GLU A 439 -14.47 -10.40 27.58
C GLU A 439 -15.35 -9.97 26.40
N THR A 440 -16.68 -9.94 26.57
CA THR A 440 -17.59 -9.55 25.48
C THR A 440 -17.44 -8.08 25.13
N LEU A 441 -17.29 -7.21 26.14
CA LEU A 441 -17.02 -5.80 25.95
C LEU A 441 -15.63 -5.56 25.35
N ARG A 442 -14.62 -6.31 25.79
CA ARG A 442 -13.27 -6.27 25.22
C ARG A 442 -13.28 -6.59 23.73
N ALA A 443 -13.93 -7.68 23.32
CA ALA A 443 -14.08 -8.06 21.92
C ALA A 443 -14.83 -6.98 21.11
N LEU A 444 -15.93 -6.45 21.66
CA LEU A 444 -16.71 -5.36 21.04
C LEU A 444 -15.87 -4.10 20.84
N MET A 445 -15.14 -3.67 21.86
CA MET A 445 -14.32 -2.46 21.81
C MET A 445 -13.12 -2.61 20.87
N ALA A 446 -12.52 -3.81 20.78
CA ALA A 446 -11.48 -4.10 19.79
C ALA A 446 -12.03 -4.04 18.35
N ALA A 447 -13.19 -4.65 18.09
CA ALA A 447 -13.84 -4.60 16.77
C ALA A 447 -14.22 -3.16 16.38
N HIS A 448 -14.79 -2.41 17.32
CA HIS A 448 -15.14 -1.00 17.16
C HIS A 448 -13.90 -0.13 16.86
N TYR A 449 -12.79 -0.32 17.59
CA TYR A 449 -11.56 0.44 17.36
C TYR A 449 -11.06 0.29 15.93
N ARG A 450 -11.06 -0.94 15.39
CA ARG A 450 -10.65 -1.20 14.00
C ARG A 450 -11.55 -0.49 13.00
N ALA A 451 -12.87 -0.58 13.17
CA ALA A 451 -13.83 0.13 12.32
C ALA A 451 -13.61 1.65 12.36
N PHE A 452 -13.36 2.20 13.55
CA PHE A 452 -13.05 3.61 13.74
C PHE A 452 -11.78 4.05 13.00
N ARG A 453 -10.71 3.24 13.04
CA ARG A 453 -9.45 3.56 12.34
C ARG A 453 -9.51 3.41 10.83
N ASN A 454 -10.43 2.59 10.32
CA ASN A 454 -10.65 2.45 8.88
C ASN A 454 -11.39 3.65 8.26
N ARG A 455 -11.93 4.58 9.07
CA ARG A 455 -12.54 5.79 8.53
C ARG A 455 -11.50 6.70 7.87
N ARG A 456 -11.92 7.38 6.82
CA ARG A 456 -11.11 8.44 6.21
C ARG A 456 -11.16 9.71 7.06
N SER A 457 -10.01 10.36 7.22
CA SER A 457 -9.92 11.64 7.92
C SER A 457 -10.50 12.78 7.07
N LEU A 458 -11.20 13.71 7.72
CA LEU A 458 -11.64 14.97 7.11
C LEU A 458 -10.47 15.91 6.80
N LEU A 459 -10.67 16.79 5.83
CA LEU A 459 -9.87 18.00 5.70
C LEU A 459 -10.33 18.97 6.79
N LEU A 460 -9.42 19.32 7.69
CA LEU A 460 -9.70 20.26 8.77
C LEU A 460 -8.81 21.48 8.61
N LEU A 461 -9.41 22.66 8.70
CA LEU A 461 -8.73 23.94 8.65
C LEU A 461 -8.80 24.60 10.03
N ASN A 462 -8.12 25.74 10.21
CA ASN A 462 -8.20 26.54 11.44
C ASN A 462 -7.82 25.80 12.73
N LEU A 463 -6.92 24.81 12.64
CA LEU A 463 -6.48 23.96 13.75
C LEU A 463 -7.61 23.12 14.41
N GLU A 464 -8.70 22.88 13.69
CA GLU A 464 -9.74 21.96 14.15
C GLU A 464 -9.21 20.52 14.29
N ARG A 465 -9.84 19.74 15.17
CA ARG A 465 -9.42 18.36 15.49
C ARG A 465 -10.47 17.37 15.04
N GLN A 466 -10.00 16.25 14.49
CA GLN A 466 -10.85 15.10 14.19
C GLN A 466 -11.58 14.63 15.45
N VAL A 467 -12.76 14.07 15.25
CA VAL A 467 -13.51 13.38 16.29
C VAL A 467 -12.65 12.25 16.85
N ARG A 468 -12.54 12.16 18.17
CA ARG A 468 -11.80 11.12 18.88
C ARG A 468 -12.71 9.96 19.22
N ILE A 469 -12.11 8.80 19.51
CA ILE A 469 -12.87 7.57 19.75
C ILE A 469 -13.70 7.68 21.04
N GLU A 470 -13.17 8.38 22.03
CA GLU A 470 -13.79 8.60 23.34
C GLU A 470 -14.98 9.56 23.27
N GLU A 471 -15.17 10.25 22.13
CA GLU A 471 -16.27 11.18 21.91
C GLU A 471 -17.51 10.51 21.30
N LEU A 472 -17.40 9.23 20.93
CA LEU A 472 -18.53 8.48 20.38
C LEU A 472 -19.51 8.08 21.49
N PRO A 473 -20.84 8.22 21.29
CA PRO A 473 -21.83 8.04 22.34
C PRO A 473 -21.73 6.68 23.05
N TRP A 474 -21.62 5.60 22.29
CA TRP A 474 -21.53 4.24 22.84
C TRP A 474 -20.17 3.96 23.51
N VAL A 475 -19.07 4.58 23.05
CA VAL A 475 -17.76 4.43 23.72
C VAL A 475 -17.75 5.19 25.05
N ARG A 476 -18.32 6.40 25.06
CA ARG A 476 -18.48 7.20 26.28
C ARG A 476 -19.37 6.48 27.29
N ALA A 477 -20.45 5.84 26.85
CA ALA A 477 -21.36 5.10 27.73
C ALA A 477 -20.66 3.96 28.50
N VAL A 478 -19.61 3.35 27.95
CA VAL A 478 -18.85 2.29 28.61
C VAL A 478 -17.50 2.74 29.17
N SER A 479 -17.17 4.04 29.12
CA SER A 479 -15.83 4.51 29.49
C SER A 479 -15.50 4.25 30.97
N GLY A 480 -16.52 4.23 31.84
CA GLY A 480 -16.37 3.92 33.27
C GLY A 480 -16.06 2.45 33.58
N ARG A 481 -16.15 1.56 32.58
CA ARG A 481 -15.83 0.12 32.71
C ARG A 481 -14.37 -0.20 32.43
N ARG A 482 -13.60 0.80 32.02
CA ARG A 482 -12.15 0.66 31.93
C ARG A 482 -11.62 0.59 33.35
N SER A 483 -10.84 -0.44 33.67
CA SER A 483 -10.16 -0.53 34.97
C SER A 483 -9.41 0.77 35.22
N ALA A 484 -9.80 1.52 36.26
CA ALA A 484 -9.00 2.65 36.73
C ALA A 484 -7.66 2.08 37.16
N GLY A 485 -6.56 2.57 36.58
CA GLY A 485 -5.24 1.96 36.66
C GLY A 485 -4.75 1.70 38.09
N SER A 486 -5.17 0.58 38.68
CA SER A 486 -4.59 0.00 39.87
C SER A 486 -3.55 -1.03 39.42
N GLY A 487 -2.31 -0.58 39.31
CA GLY A 487 -1.14 -1.47 39.30
C GLY A 487 -0.85 -2.21 37.99
N THR A 488 0.17 -1.68 37.30
CA THR A 488 1.20 -2.42 36.52
C THR A 488 0.81 -3.28 35.31
N SER A 489 -0.29 -4.04 35.27
CA SER A 489 -0.49 -5.08 34.23
C SER A 489 -0.94 -4.57 32.86
N ASP A 490 -1.90 -3.64 32.78
CA ASP A 490 -2.44 -3.16 31.48
C ASP A 490 -1.47 -2.23 30.73
N GLY A 491 -0.77 -1.36 31.47
CA GLY A 491 0.23 -0.44 30.91
C GLY A 491 1.45 -1.16 30.35
N GLU A 492 1.83 -2.30 30.93
CA GLU A 492 2.96 -3.12 30.46
C GLU A 492 2.68 -3.76 29.10
N GLY A 493 1.44 -4.19 28.85
CA GLY A 493 1.00 -4.69 27.55
C GLY A 493 1.05 -3.61 26.45
N ALA A 494 0.52 -2.41 26.73
CA ALA A 494 0.54 -1.29 25.79
C ALA A 494 1.97 -0.77 25.54
N LEU A 495 2.82 -0.73 26.58
CA LEU A 495 4.24 -0.34 26.46
C LEU A 495 5.04 -1.35 25.64
N THR A 496 4.79 -2.65 25.82
CA THR A 496 5.39 -3.71 25.01
C THR A 496 5.05 -3.54 23.54
N VAL A 497 3.78 -3.30 23.21
CA VAL A 497 3.36 -3.03 21.82
C VAL A 497 3.98 -1.74 21.29
N LEU A 498 4.02 -0.67 22.10
CA LEU A 498 4.63 0.60 21.73
C LEU A 498 6.13 0.45 21.40
N ARG A 499 6.87 -0.30 22.23
CA ARG A 499 8.29 -0.61 22.00
C ARG A 499 8.49 -1.44 20.76
N GLN A 500 7.73 -2.54 20.60
CA GLN A 500 7.80 -3.40 19.44
C GLN A 500 7.56 -2.63 18.12
N LEU A 501 6.55 -1.76 18.10
CA LEU A 501 6.24 -0.93 16.93
C LEU A 501 7.32 0.13 16.67
N GLY A 502 7.84 0.77 17.73
CA GLY A 502 8.92 1.74 17.64
C GLY A 502 10.21 1.11 17.09
N GLU A 503 10.61 -0.04 17.62
CA GLU A 503 11.77 -0.81 17.16
C GLU A 503 11.63 -1.21 15.69
N LEU A 504 10.47 -1.77 15.31
CA LEU A 504 10.22 -2.20 13.94
C LEU A 504 10.26 -1.02 12.96
N ALA A 505 9.63 0.11 13.32
CA ALA A 505 9.61 1.30 12.47
C ALA A 505 11.02 1.88 12.24
N VAL A 506 11.84 1.91 13.30
CA VAL A 506 13.22 2.41 13.26
C VAL A 506 14.15 1.46 12.50
N GLN A 507 13.95 0.15 12.64
CA GLN A 507 14.80 -0.86 12.01
C GLN A 507 14.53 -1.07 10.52
N ALA A 508 13.25 -1.08 10.12
CA ALA A 508 12.85 -1.63 8.82
C ALA A 508 12.82 -0.60 7.68
N PHE A 509 12.66 0.69 7.99
CA PHE A 509 12.34 1.71 6.99
C PHE A 509 13.30 2.91 7.00
N PRO A 510 14.61 2.71 6.75
CA PRO A 510 15.52 3.82 6.56
C PRO A 510 15.08 4.68 5.37
N GLY A 511 15.17 6.00 5.52
CA GLY A 511 14.73 6.97 4.50
C GLY A 511 13.24 7.28 4.51
N THR A 512 12.46 6.78 5.47
CA THR A 512 11.03 7.06 5.60
C THR A 512 10.68 7.68 6.95
N ILE A 513 10.13 8.90 6.90
CA ILE A 513 9.56 9.57 8.07
C ILE A 513 8.42 8.71 8.66
N LEU A 514 8.29 8.67 9.99
CA LEU A 514 7.16 7.98 10.63
C LEU A 514 5.83 8.54 10.10
N PRO A 515 5.01 7.74 9.39
CA PRO A 515 3.79 8.27 8.78
C PRO A 515 2.83 8.77 9.85
N ASN A 516 2.10 9.84 9.55
CA ASN A 516 1.11 10.41 10.47
C ASN A 516 0.09 9.40 11.04
N PRO A 517 -0.39 8.39 10.28
CA PRO A 517 -1.22 7.32 10.84
C PRO A 517 -0.48 6.51 11.92
N LEU A 518 0.79 6.17 11.73
CA LEU A 518 1.61 5.47 12.73
C LEU A 518 1.82 6.35 13.96
N VAL A 519 2.19 7.61 13.80
CA VAL A 519 2.35 8.59 14.89
C VAL A 519 1.09 8.68 15.76
N ARG A 520 -0.10 8.66 15.15
CA ARG A 520 -1.38 8.66 15.88
C ARG A 520 -1.57 7.41 16.72
N GLU A 521 -1.23 6.24 16.20
CA GLU A 521 -1.32 4.98 16.93
C GLU A 521 -0.30 4.89 18.07
N LEU A 522 0.95 5.32 17.85
CA LEU A 522 1.95 5.42 18.91
C LEU A 522 1.48 6.37 20.03
N SER A 523 0.86 7.49 19.67
CA SER A 523 0.28 8.43 20.63
C SER A 523 -0.90 7.84 21.41
N VAL A 524 -1.63 6.87 20.86
CA VAL A 524 -2.72 6.18 21.58
C VAL A 524 -2.13 5.30 22.66
N LEU A 525 -1.15 4.46 22.31
CA LEU A 525 -0.47 3.57 23.25
C LEU A 525 0.26 4.38 24.34
N GLU A 526 0.94 5.46 23.96
CA GLU A 526 1.61 6.37 24.89
C GLU A 526 0.68 6.91 25.98
N ARG A 527 -0.52 7.38 25.60
CA ARG A 527 -1.50 7.89 26.56
C ARG A 527 -2.01 6.81 27.52
N GLN A 528 -2.07 5.55 27.06
CA GLN A 528 -2.43 4.44 27.94
C GLN A 528 -1.34 4.13 28.96
N CYS A 529 -0.08 4.33 28.58
CA CYS A 529 1.07 4.16 29.46
C CYS A 529 1.37 5.40 30.32
N ALA A 530 0.67 6.52 30.09
CA ALA A 530 0.86 7.80 30.78
C ALA A 530 2.32 8.31 30.79
N LEU A 531 3.07 8.08 29.70
CA LEU A 531 4.48 8.48 29.60
C LEU A 531 4.67 10.01 29.54
N GLY A 532 3.63 10.74 29.12
CA GLY A 532 3.64 12.20 29.00
C GLY A 532 4.55 12.69 27.87
N VAL A 533 4.69 11.91 26.79
CA VAL A 533 5.67 12.20 25.72
C VAL A 533 4.98 12.58 24.41
N PRO A 534 5.44 13.64 23.73
CA PRO A 534 4.84 14.09 22.48
C PRO A 534 5.38 13.31 21.29
N PHE A 535 4.49 12.84 20.41
CA PHE A 535 4.85 12.53 19.03
C PHE A 535 4.44 13.67 18.09
N VAL A 536 5.37 14.11 17.25
CA VAL A 536 5.17 15.16 16.24
C VAL A 536 4.80 14.56 14.90
N GLU A 537 3.86 15.17 14.19
CA GLU A 537 3.47 14.77 12.84
C GLU A 537 4.44 15.29 11.79
N GLU A 538 4.50 14.58 10.66
CA GLU A 538 5.01 15.12 9.42
C GLU A 538 4.08 16.24 8.92
N LEU A 539 4.67 17.42 8.72
CA LEU A 539 3.98 18.60 8.22
C LEU A 539 4.10 18.67 6.70
N ALA A 540 2.99 18.99 6.03
CA ALA A 540 2.94 19.19 4.60
C ALA A 540 3.35 20.64 4.25
N ALA A 541 4.45 20.79 3.49
CA ALA A 541 5.05 22.08 3.14
C ALA A 541 4.12 23.00 2.33
N ASP A 542 3.23 22.41 1.54
CA ASP A 542 2.25 23.13 0.74
C ASP A 542 1.14 23.76 1.59
N ILE A 543 0.78 23.21 2.75
CA ILE A 543 -0.28 23.74 3.64
C ILE A 543 0.25 24.36 4.94
N PHE A 544 1.56 24.45 5.09
CA PHE A 544 2.19 24.92 6.31
C PHE A 544 2.02 26.43 6.48
N MET A 545 1.49 26.83 7.64
CA MET A 545 1.14 28.23 7.95
C MET A 545 2.22 28.95 8.78
N GLY A 546 3.44 28.39 8.89
CA GLY A 546 4.53 29.00 9.65
C GLY A 546 4.45 28.81 11.18
N GLU A 547 3.45 28.08 11.68
CA GLU A 547 3.23 27.89 13.11
C GLU A 547 3.48 26.45 13.56
N PHE A 548 4.02 26.29 14.77
CA PHE A 548 4.21 25.00 15.43
C PHE A 548 3.42 24.93 16.73
N SER A 549 2.88 23.75 17.04
CA SER A 549 2.27 23.48 18.35
C SER A 549 3.35 23.27 19.42
N ARG A 550 3.04 23.55 20.70
CA ARG A 550 3.99 23.42 21.83
C ARG A 550 4.70 22.07 21.92
N LYS A 551 4.07 21.00 21.43
CA LYS A 551 4.66 19.66 21.44
C LYS A 551 5.95 19.54 20.62
N PHE A 552 6.15 20.38 19.59
CA PHE A 552 7.39 20.39 18.82
C PHE A 552 8.56 20.87 19.67
N LEU A 553 8.36 21.93 20.48
CA LEU A 553 9.36 22.40 21.43
C LEU A 553 9.65 21.34 22.51
N THR A 554 8.61 20.68 23.03
CA THR A 554 8.79 19.58 23.98
C THR A 554 9.57 18.41 23.39
N ALA A 555 9.30 18.03 22.14
CA ALA A 555 10.04 16.98 21.43
C ALA A 555 11.51 17.37 21.16
N ALA A 556 11.77 18.64 20.82
CA ALA A 556 13.12 19.16 20.64
C ALA A 556 13.93 19.18 21.95
N ARG A 557 13.28 19.49 23.08
CA ARG A 557 13.91 19.37 24.40
C ARG A 557 14.31 17.92 24.70
N ILE A 558 13.41 16.96 24.44
CA ILE A 558 13.71 15.52 24.61
C ILE A 558 14.90 15.10 23.71
N ALA A 559 15.00 15.65 22.50
CA ALA A 559 16.16 15.43 21.65
C ALA A 559 17.44 16.00 22.27
N GLY A 560 17.39 17.21 22.85
CA GLY A 560 18.53 17.81 23.54
C GLY A 560 18.99 17.03 24.77
N ASP A 561 18.07 16.49 25.56
CA ASP A 561 18.38 15.65 26.73
C ASP A 561 19.18 14.39 26.34
N LEU A 562 18.93 13.84 25.14
CA LEU A 562 19.63 12.66 24.62
C LEU A 562 20.91 13.01 23.84
N LEU A 563 20.90 14.10 23.08
CA LEU A 563 21.90 14.38 22.03
C LEU A 563 22.82 15.55 22.33
N GLY A 564 22.68 16.23 23.47
CA GLY A 564 23.65 17.24 23.91
C GLY A 564 25.08 16.67 23.97
N GLY A 565 26.03 17.38 23.39
CA GLY A 565 27.44 17.00 23.24
C GLY A 565 27.73 15.95 22.16
N THR A 566 26.73 15.48 21.41
CA THR A 566 26.91 14.37 20.46
C THR A 566 27.30 14.82 19.05
N LEU A 567 27.65 13.85 18.18
CA LEU A 567 27.92 14.10 16.76
C LEU A 567 26.71 14.74 16.04
N TYR A 568 25.48 14.38 16.41
CA TYR A 568 24.27 14.92 15.80
C TYR A 568 24.14 16.43 16.03
N GLU A 569 24.35 16.88 17.27
CA GLU A 569 24.32 18.30 17.63
C GLU A 569 25.34 19.09 16.80
N ARG A 570 26.59 18.60 16.77
CA ARG A 570 27.69 19.25 16.02
C ARG A 570 27.43 19.27 14.52
N TYR A 571 26.95 18.17 13.94
CA TYR A 571 26.74 18.06 12.49
C TYR A 571 25.64 19.00 11.98
N TYR A 572 24.55 19.12 12.73
CA TYR A 572 23.47 20.03 12.38
C TYR A 572 23.63 21.44 12.97
N GLY A 573 24.67 21.68 13.78
CA GLY A 573 24.92 22.96 14.44
C GLY A 573 23.73 23.39 15.29
N ILE A 574 23.23 22.51 16.16
CA ILE A 574 22.08 22.78 17.04
C ILE A 574 22.60 23.33 18.36
N ASP A 575 21.93 24.34 18.91
CA ASP A 575 22.16 24.80 20.28
C ASP A 575 21.04 24.23 21.17
N TYR A 576 21.32 23.12 21.87
CA TYR A 576 20.34 22.53 22.77
C TYR A 576 20.16 23.33 24.08
N ALA A 577 21.10 24.20 24.44
CA ALA A 577 20.94 25.10 25.58
C ALA A 577 19.89 26.17 25.27
N GLU A 578 19.94 26.78 24.07
CA GLU A 578 18.92 27.73 23.60
C GLU A 578 17.51 27.10 23.62
N ILE A 579 17.38 25.85 23.16
CA ILE A 579 16.10 25.12 23.15
C ILE A 579 15.56 24.89 24.57
N ARG A 580 16.44 24.54 25.52
CA ARG A 580 16.08 24.35 26.92
C ARG A 580 15.62 25.67 27.55
N ASP A 581 16.35 26.75 27.33
CA ASP A 581 16.03 28.08 27.86
C ASP A 581 14.71 28.60 27.27
N LEU A 582 14.49 28.39 25.97
CA LEU A 582 13.23 28.67 25.30
C LEU A 582 12.05 27.88 25.89
N ALA A 583 12.24 26.59 26.19
CA ALA A 583 11.23 25.77 26.82
C ALA A 583 10.86 26.27 28.22
N ILE A 584 11.85 26.72 29.01
CA ILE A 584 11.62 27.34 30.33
C ILE A 584 10.80 28.62 30.18
N ALA A 585 11.21 29.50 29.26
CA ALA A 585 10.53 30.78 29.02
C ALA A 585 9.06 30.62 28.59
N GLU A 586 8.77 29.69 27.66
CA GLU A 586 7.40 29.49 27.18
C GLU A 586 6.51 28.74 28.18
N THR A 587 7.08 27.94 29.09
CA THR A 587 6.31 27.24 30.13
C THR A 587 5.72 28.22 31.16
N GLY A 588 6.39 29.37 31.39
CA GLY A 588 5.91 30.42 32.30
C GLY A 588 4.74 31.26 31.80
N THR A 589 4.32 31.10 30.53
CA THR A 589 3.18 31.84 29.96
C THR A 589 1.86 31.10 30.18
N ALA A 590 0.96 31.70 30.97
CA ALA A 590 -0.36 31.13 31.27
C ALA A 590 -1.14 30.80 29.98
N PRO A 591 -1.79 29.62 29.88
CA PRO A 591 -2.58 29.30 28.71
C PRO A 591 -3.79 30.24 28.65
N ALA A 592 -3.87 31.07 27.61
CA ALA A 592 -5.09 31.81 27.30
C ALA A 592 -6.26 30.81 27.16
N ARG A 593 -7.45 31.18 27.66
CA ARG A 593 -8.71 30.40 27.59
C ARG A 593 -9.23 30.27 26.15
N SER A 594 -8.43 29.69 25.26
CA SER A 594 -8.76 29.47 23.85
C SER A 594 -8.96 27.97 23.60
N ARG A 595 -9.93 27.62 22.76
CA ARG A 595 -10.17 26.25 22.27
C ARG A 595 -9.07 25.72 21.32
N ARG A 596 -8.06 26.53 20.97
CA ARG A 596 -6.96 26.16 20.06
C ARG A 596 -5.84 25.41 20.80
N ALA A 597 -5.11 24.56 20.08
CA ALA A 597 -3.87 23.99 20.60
C ALA A 597 -2.88 25.12 20.89
N PRO A 598 -2.18 25.12 22.05
CA PRO A 598 -1.21 26.15 22.33
C PRO A 598 -0.03 26.04 21.35
N THR A 599 0.33 27.16 20.73
CA THR A 599 1.45 27.29 19.79
C THR A 599 2.75 27.65 20.51
N SER A 600 3.88 27.47 19.82
CA SER A 600 5.22 27.88 20.27
C SER A 600 5.84 28.87 19.27
N PRO A 601 5.63 30.19 19.48
CA PRO A 601 6.19 31.21 18.60
C PRO A 601 7.72 31.23 18.60
N GLY A 602 8.37 30.93 19.72
CA GLY A 602 9.83 30.89 19.79
C GLY A 602 10.42 29.73 19.00
N PHE A 603 9.79 28.55 19.04
CA PHE A 603 10.22 27.42 18.22
C PHE A 603 10.07 27.71 16.73
N ALA A 604 8.98 28.39 16.33
CA ALA A 604 8.79 28.83 14.96
C ALA A 604 9.90 29.79 14.48
N ARG A 605 10.28 30.77 15.32
CA ARG A 605 11.40 31.68 15.02
C ARG A 605 12.74 30.94 14.90
N LEU A 606 13.02 30.00 15.81
CA LEU A 606 14.23 29.18 15.77
C LEU A 606 14.32 28.37 14.47
N ALA A 607 13.26 27.65 14.11
CA ALA A 607 13.23 26.86 12.86
C ALA A 607 13.37 27.75 11.61
N THR A 608 12.72 28.92 11.60
CA THR A 608 12.79 29.88 10.49
C THR A 608 14.18 30.50 10.35
N GLY A 609 14.79 30.92 11.45
CA GLY A 609 16.14 31.48 11.47
C GLY A 609 17.18 30.49 10.96
N ARG A 610 17.08 29.22 11.39
CA ARG A 610 17.93 28.13 10.91
C ARG A 610 17.73 27.77 9.44
N ALA A 611 16.55 28.03 8.89
CA ALA A 611 16.27 27.79 7.48
C ALA A 611 16.81 28.91 6.57
N GLY A 612 17.26 30.03 7.12
CA GLY A 612 17.73 31.20 6.35
C GLY A 612 16.62 31.92 5.59
N THR A 613 15.34 31.63 5.89
CA THR A 613 14.19 32.20 5.17
C THR A 613 13.74 33.51 5.81
N THR A 614 13.53 34.54 4.99
CA THR A 614 12.98 35.83 5.45
C THR A 614 11.47 35.74 5.70
N PRO A 615 10.94 36.33 6.79
CA PRO A 615 9.49 36.40 7.01
C PRO A 615 8.77 37.08 5.82
N GLY A 616 7.75 36.43 5.25
CA GLY A 616 6.90 37.00 4.19
C GLY A 616 7.10 36.44 2.77
N SER A 617 8.13 35.63 2.52
CA SER A 617 8.28 34.89 1.26
C SER A 617 7.51 33.57 1.31
N TRP A 618 6.36 33.49 0.64
CA TRP A 618 5.56 32.26 0.59
C TRP A 618 5.97 31.40 -0.61
N SER A 619 6.67 30.29 -0.35
CA SER A 619 6.89 29.23 -1.34
C SER A 619 6.92 27.86 -0.67
N VAL A 620 6.50 26.81 -1.40
CA VAL A 620 6.53 25.42 -0.92
C VAL A 620 7.95 24.99 -0.57
N ALA A 621 8.95 25.48 -1.32
CA ALA A 621 10.35 25.20 -1.05
C ALA A 621 10.83 25.84 0.26
N ALA A 622 10.51 27.11 0.51
CA ALA A 622 10.84 27.81 1.76
C ALA A 622 10.13 27.19 2.98
N ASN A 623 8.85 26.84 2.85
CA ASN A 623 8.15 26.11 3.91
C ASN A 623 8.82 24.75 4.20
N GLY A 624 9.26 24.07 3.13
CA GLY A 624 9.96 22.80 3.23
C GLY A 624 11.29 22.90 3.97
N THR A 625 12.07 23.96 3.78
CA THR A 625 13.33 24.17 4.53
C THR A 625 13.06 24.42 6.01
N VAL A 626 12.03 25.19 6.37
CA VAL A 626 11.62 25.42 7.77
C VAL A 626 11.15 24.11 8.43
N ILE A 627 10.32 23.33 7.73
CA ILE A 627 9.86 22.02 8.23
C ILE A 627 11.04 21.05 8.41
N GLU A 628 12.00 21.05 7.49
CA GLU A 628 13.20 20.23 7.61
C GLU A 628 14.03 20.59 8.84
N GLN A 629 14.16 21.88 9.16
CA GLN A 629 14.81 22.30 10.42
C GLN A 629 14.03 21.81 11.64
N ALA A 630 12.70 21.89 11.64
CA ALA A 630 11.91 21.33 12.73
C ALA A 630 12.07 19.81 12.85
N GLN A 631 12.19 19.08 11.74
CA GLN A 631 12.47 17.63 11.74
C GLN A 631 13.84 17.32 12.35
N ILE A 632 14.86 18.13 12.06
CA ILE A 632 16.21 18.01 12.62
C ILE A 632 16.18 18.27 14.14
N LEU A 633 15.61 19.40 14.56
CA LEU A 633 15.54 19.81 15.97
C LEU A 633 14.80 18.79 16.85
N THR A 634 13.78 18.14 16.29
CA THR A 634 12.97 17.14 17.00
C THR A 634 13.44 15.71 16.79
N THR A 635 14.47 15.50 15.95
CA THR A 635 14.88 14.19 15.39
C THR A 635 13.72 13.41 14.74
N HIS A 636 12.63 14.12 14.45
CA HIS A 636 11.34 13.59 14.05
C HIS A 636 10.94 12.29 14.79
N ASN A 637 10.84 12.40 16.12
CA ASN A 637 10.46 11.36 17.08
C ASN A 637 11.50 10.28 17.42
N LEU A 638 12.66 10.22 16.76
CA LEU A 638 13.68 9.20 17.07
C LEU A 638 14.16 9.29 18.52
N ALA A 639 14.52 10.49 19.00
CA ALA A 639 14.91 10.69 20.38
C ALA A 639 13.77 10.40 21.36
N THR A 640 12.51 10.67 20.99
CA THR A 640 11.36 10.34 21.84
C THR A 640 11.20 8.82 21.99
N LEU A 641 11.34 8.07 20.90
CA LEU A 641 11.31 6.61 20.93
C LEU A 641 12.48 6.04 21.75
N VAL A 642 13.70 6.51 21.51
CA VAL A 642 14.91 5.98 22.18
C VAL A 642 14.93 6.35 23.66
N HIS A 643 14.80 7.63 23.97
CA HIS A 643 15.01 8.12 25.33
C HIS A 643 13.81 7.90 26.25
N ARG A 644 12.58 8.07 25.74
CA ARG A 644 11.38 8.07 26.59
C ARG A 644 10.57 6.79 26.51
N VAL A 645 10.41 6.21 25.32
CA VAL A 645 9.79 4.89 25.17
C VAL A 645 10.77 3.77 25.55
N GLY A 646 12.07 3.99 25.34
CA GLY A 646 13.13 3.05 25.71
C GLY A 646 13.26 1.91 24.71
N ILE A 647 13.19 2.18 23.41
CA ILE A 647 13.44 1.16 22.38
C ILE A 647 14.91 0.75 22.35
N ALA A 648 15.18 -0.54 22.14
CA ALA A 648 16.54 -1.07 22.03
C ALA A 648 16.62 -2.09 20.89
N PRO A 649 16.68 -1.63 19.62
CA PRO A 649 16.67 -2.52 18.46
C PRO A 649 17.83 -3.52 18.51
N ARG A 650 17.50 -4.82 18.43
CA ARG A 650 18.47 -5.92 18.53
C ARG A 650 19.69 -5.85 17.61
N PRO A 651 19.61 -5.36 16.35
CA PRO A 651 20.80 -5.24 15.50
C PRO A 651 21.87 -4.27 16.03
N GLY A 652 21.51 -3.39 16.97
CA GLY A 652 22.39 -2.36 17.51
C GLY A 652 22.47 -1.11 16.63
N TRP A 653 22.87 0.02 17.24
CA TRP A 653 22.87 1.33 16.59
C TRP A 653 23.82 1.43 15.39
N ALA A 654 24.99 0.80 15.46
CA ALA A 654 25.97 0.80 14.37
C ALA A 654 25.46 0.06 13.11
N ASP A 655 24.73 -1.04 13.28
CA ASP A 655 24.11 -1.76 12.16
C ASP A 655 22.98 -0.93 11.55
N LEU A 656 22.16 -0.27 12.38
CA LEU A 656 21.13 0.65 11.88
C LEU A 656 21.72 1.85 11.12
N ALA A 657 22.85 2.40 11.59
CA ALA A 657 23.59 3.43 10.87
C ALA A 657 24.06 2.91 9.50
N ARG A 658 24.60 1.68 9.45
CA ARG A 658 25.02 1.04 8.19
C ARG A 658 23.86 0.85 7.21
N ARG A 659 22.73 0.29 7.65
CA ARG A 659 21.54 0.09 6.82
C ARG A 659 20.98 1.42 6.29
N SER A 660 21.03 2.45 7.11
CA SER A 660 20.64 3.80 6.73
C SER A 660 21.57 4.35 5.63
N PHE A 661 22.88 4.16 5.78
CA PHE A 661 23.85 4.58 4.75
C PHE A 661 23.72 3.80 3.43
N VAL A 662 23.52 2.48 3.48
CA VAL A 662 23.22 1.66 2.29
C VAL A 662 22.00 2.23 1.55
N THR A 663 21.00 2.68 2.30
CA THR A 663 19.80 3.32 1.74
C THR A 663 20.10 4.68 1.13
N VAL A 664 20.95 5.50 1.74
CA VAL A 664 21.46 6.75 1.15
C VAL A 664 22.10 6.46 -0.21
N CYS A 665 23.03 5.50 -0.29
CA CYS A 665 23.70 5.14 -1.56
C CYS A 665 22.70 4.67 -2.63
N ARG A 666 21.76 3.78 -2.26
CA ARG A 666 20.71 3.29 -3.16
C ARG A 666 19.80 4.41 -3.68
N LEU A 667 19.42 5.36 -2.83
CA LEU A 667 18.58 6.49 -3.23
C LEU A 667 19.35 7.47 -4.10
N THR A 668 20.60 7.79 -3.75
CA THR A 668 21.48 8.62 -4.58
C THR A 668 21.71 8.00 -5.97
N ALA A 669 21.85 6.68 -6.07
CA ALA A 669 21.95 5.99 -7.36
C ALA A 669 20.73 6.27 -8.25
N ARG A 670 19.53 6.32 -7.66
CA ARG A 670 18.24 6.61 -8.33
C ARG A 670 18.00 8.08 -8.66
N VAL A 671 18.88 8.99 -8.24
CA VAL A 671 18.82 10.41 -8.65
C VAL A 671 19.30 10.56 -10.10
N HIS A 672 20.18 9.67 -10.57
CA HIS A 672 20.75 9.74 -11.92
C HIS A 672 19.68 9.46 -12.98
N HIS A 673 19.63 10.29 -14.03
CA HIS A 673 18.61 10.27 -15.10
C HIS A 673 17.15 10.28 -14.61
N ASN A 674 16.90 10.70 -13.36
CA ASN A 674 15.55 10.84 -12.85
C ASN A 674 15.02 12.23 -13.20
N PRO A 675 13.93 12.36 -13.98
CA PRO A 675 13.37 13.66 -14.35
C PRO A 675 12.76 14.42 -13.16
N ARG A 676 12.51 13.74 -12.02
CA ARG A 676 11.94 14.33 -10.80
C ARG A 676 12.69 13.84 -9.55
N PRO A 677 13.95 14.24 -9.34
CA PRO A 677 14.82 13.65 -8.33
C PRO A 677 14.55 14.13 -6.89
N LEU A 678 13.77 15.19 -6.70
CA LEU A 678 13.67 15.86 -5.39
C LEU A 678 13.09 15.00 -4.29
N SER A 679 12.08 14.17 -4.56
CA SER A 679 11.54 13.26 -3.54
C SER A 679 12.60 12.24 -3.11
N THR A 680 13.29 11.64 -4.09
CA THR A 680 14.41 10.71 -3.83
C THR A 680 15.53 11.36 -3.00
N ILE A 681 15.86 12.62 -3.28
CA ILE A 681 16.87 13.38 -2.52
C ILE A 681 16.40 13.63 -1.08
N LYS A 682 15.12 13.96 -0.86
CA LYS A 682 14.54 14.14 0.47
C LYS A 682 14.58 12.85 1.28
N ASP A 683 14.22 11.72 0.67
CA ASP A 683 14.29 10.41 1.30
C ASP A 683 15.75 10.05 1.66
N ALA A 684 16.71 10.39 0.78
CA ALA A 684 18.13 10.20 1.03
C ALA A 684 18.64 11.08 2.19
N ALA A 685 18.22 12.34 2.26
CA ALA A 685 18.55 13.24 3.37
C ALA A 685 17.94 12.75 4.69
N TYR A 686 16.76 12.14 4.66
CA TYR A 686 16.16 11.54 5.85
C TYR A 686 16.90 10.27 6.30
N ALA A 687 17.29 9.39 5.37
CA ALA A 687 18.14 8.24 5.66
C ALA A 687 19.50 8.69 6.23
N TRP A 688 20.06 9.78 5.71
CA TRP A 688 21.27 10.38 6.25
C TRP A 688 21.07 10.92 7.68
N ARG A 689 19.96 11.61 7.96
CA ARG A 689 19.59 12.04 9.33
C ARG A 689 19.53 10.86 10.30
N GLN A 690 18.88 9.78 9.90
CA GLN A 690 18.80 8.55 10.70
C GLN A 690 20.18 7.95 10.95
N MET A 691 21.03 7.86 9.91
CA MET A 691 22.41 7.40 10.06
C MET A 691 23.18 8.22 11.09
N VAL A 692 23.19 9.55 10.97
CA VAL A 692 23.90 10.44 11.91
C VAL A 692 23.33 10.32 13.32
N PHE A 693 22.00 10.18 13.46
CA PHE A 693 21.35 9.95 14.75
C PHE A 693 21.83 8.64 15.40
N PHE A 694 21.76 7.51 14.70
CA PHE A 694 22.19 6.22 15.26
C PHE A 694 23.69 6.21 15.57
N LEU A 695 24.51 6.81 14.69
CA LEU A 695 25.94 6.93 14.92
C LEU A 695 26.26 7.74 16.18
N SER A 696 25.45 8.75 16.49
CA SER A 696 25.60 9.57 17.70
C SER A 696 25.31 8.82 18.99
N LEU A 697 24.61 7.69 18.92
CA LEU A 697 24.35 6.78 20.04
C LEU A 697 25.47 5.73 20.22
N CYS A 698 26.41 5.64 19.27
CA CYS A 698 27.57 4.74 19.36
C CYS A 698 28.73 5.39 20.13
N PRO A 699 29.65 4.60 20.72
CA PRO A 699 30.89 5.11 21.29
C PRO A 699 31.79 5.81 20.26
N PRO A 700 32.61 6.82 20.63
CA PRO A 700 33.44 7.59 19.69
C PRO A 700 34.42 6.76 18.84
N GLU A 701 34.92 5.63 19.34
CA GLU A 701 35.77 4.72 18.55
C GLU A 701 35.00 4.07 17.39
N GLU A 702 33.78 3.62 17.66
CA GLU A 702 32.92 3.00 16.65
C GLU A 702 32.46 4.04 15.62
N GLN A 703 32.21 5.28 16.06
CA GLN A 703 31.94 6.42 15.16
C GLN A 703 33.08 6.62 14.16
N ARG A 704 34.33 6.68 14.65
CA ARG A 704 35.52 6.86 13.80
C ARG A 704 35.70 5.70 12.82
N ARG A 705 35.60 4.46 13.29
CA ARG A 705 35.69 3.26 12.42
C ARG A 705 34.61 3.27 11.34
N PHE A 706 33.38 3.64 11.69
CA PHE A 706 32.27 3.72 10.74
C PHE A 706 32.53 4.77 9.65
N ILE A 707 32.94 5.98 10.03
CA ILE A 707 33.18 7.10 9.10
C ILE A 707 34.31 6.75 8.11
N VAL A 708 35.41 6.18 8.60
CA VAL A 708 36.53 5.71 7.74
C VAL A 708 36.04 4.64 6.74
N GLY A 709 35.09 3.80 7.13
CA GLY A 709 34.54 2.73 6.30
C GLY A 709 33.52 3.18 5.23
N LEU A 710 33.04 4.42 5.24
CA LEU A 710 31.95 4.87 4.34
C LEU A 710 32.34 4.80 2.85
N GLY A 711 33.60 5.11 2.51
CA GLY A 711 34.08 5.07 1.13
C GLY A 711 34.03 3.66 0.51
N ALA A 712 34.28 2.63 1.32
CA ALA A 712 34.19 1.24 0.85
C ALA A 712 32.75 0.84 0.53
N GLU A 713 31.76 1.40 1.22
CA GLU A 713 30.36 1.14 0.92
C GLU A 713 29.92 1.92 -0.33
N THR A 714 30.30 3.18 -0.53
CA THR A 714 29.96 3.91 -1.78
C THR A 714 30.52 3.23 -3.03
N ALA A 715 31.72 2.64 -2.93
CA ALA A 715 32.36 1.90 -4.02
C ALA A 715 31.58 0.64 -4.48
N ARG A 716 30.63 0.14 -3.68
CA ARG A 716 29.75 -0.99 -4.05
C ARG A 716 28.55 -0.59 -4.91
N HIS A 717 28.29 0.70 -5.05
CA HIS A 717 27.18 1.24 -5.83
C HIS A 717 27.68 1.79 -7.18
N PRO A 718 26.80 2.16 -8.12
CA PRO A 718 27.22 2.73 -9.40
C PRO A 718 28.18 3.92 -9.25
N SER A 719 29.12 4.08 -10.20
CA SER A 719 30.26 5.01 -10.10
C SER A 719 29.89 6.48 -9.90
N HIS A 720 28.67 6.89 -10.23
CA HIS A 720 28.18 8.26 -10.00
C HIS A 720 27.73 8.53 -8.56
N VAL A 721 27.64 7.52 -7.68
CA VAL A 721 27.18 7.68 -6.29
C VAL A 721 28.23 8.36 -5.43
N GLU A 722 29.48 7.90 -5.49
CA GLU A 722 30.60 8.46 -4.73
C GLU A 722 30.80 9.97 -4.97
N PRO A 723 30.98 10.47 -6.23
CA PRO A 723 31.19 11.90 -6.46
C PRO A 723 29.99 12.76 -6.02
N ARG A 724 28.77 12.21 -6.07
CA ARG A 724 27.56 12.91 -5.60
C ARG A 724 27.48 12.99 -4.07
N LEU A 725 28.02 12.00 -3.35
CA LEU A 725 28.01 11.99 -1.88
C LEU A 725 29.28 12.63 -1.28
N ALA A 726 30.34 12.79 -2.07
CA ALA A 726 31.63 13.29 -1.59
C ALA A 726 31.53 14.56 -0.73
N PRO A 727 30.72 15.60 -1.08
CA PRO A 727 30.61 16.78 -0.23
C PRO A 727 29.99 16.50 1.15
N ALA A 728 28.99 15.61 1.21
CA ALA A 728 28.34 15.22 2.46
C ALA A 728 29.24 14.35 3.34
N LEU A 729 30.01 13.46 2.73
CA LEU A 729 30.99 12.60 3.40
C LEU A 729 32.14 13.43 3.99
N ALA A 730 32.69 14.37 3.21
CA ALA A 730 33.72 15.30 3.69
C ALA A 730 33.20 16.15 4.86
N GLY A 731 31.96 16.65 4.77
CA GLY A 731 31.32 17.37 5.87
C GLY A 731 31.13 16.54 7.14
N LEU A 732 30.82 15.25 7.02
CA LEU A 732 30.70 14.36 8.19
C LEU A 732 32.06 14.10 8.85
N ALA A 733 33.10 13.86 8.05
CA ALA A 733 34.46 13.68 8.54
C ALA A 733 34.98 14.93 9.26
N LEU A 734 34.80 16.11 8.65
CA LEU A 734 35.17 17.41 9.23
C LEU A 734 34.59 17.59 10.63
N VAL A 735 33.29 17.35 10.79
CA VAL A 735 32.61 17.53 12.08
C VAL A 735 33.01 16.47 13.11
N ALA A 736 33.27 15.24 12.67
CA ALA A 736 33.75 14.18 13.55
C ALA A 736 35.15 14.48 14.11
N GLU A 737 35.97 15.23 13.37
CA GLU A 737 37.29 15.71 13.79
C GLU A 737 37.25 17.02 14.59
N GLY A 738 36.06 17.59 14.81
CA GLY A 738 35.84 18.80 15.61
C GLY A 738 35.73 20.09 14.79
N GLY A 739 35.74 20.02 13.47
CA GLY A 739 35.45 21.16 12.60
C GLY A 739 33.96 21.58 12.63
N THR A 740 33.66 22.74 12.04
CA THR A 740 32.31 23.31 11.99
C THR A 740 31.95 23.80 10.59
N PHE A 741 30.65 23.83 10.29
CA PHE A 741 30.13 24.44 9.06
C PHE A 741 29.95 25.95 9.23
N GLY A 742 30.05 26.71 8.15
CA GLY A 742 29.57 28.08 8.07
C GLY A 742 28.04 28.18 8.16
N GLY A 743 27.52 29.42 8.18
CA GLY A 743 26.08 29.70 8.31
C GLY A 743 25.22 29.17 7.16
N ASP A 744 25.81 28.96 5.98
CA ASP A 744 25.18 28.36 4.80
C ASP A 744 25.24 26.81 4.78
N GLY A 745 25.83 26.21 5.81
CA GLY A 745 26.00 24.76 5.92
C GLY A 745 27.18 24.20 5.10
N THR A 746 28.12 25.04 4.67
CA THR A 746 29.31 24.61 3.90
C THR A 746 30.63 24.94 4.63
N ALA A 747 31.71 24.26 4.23
CA ALA A 747 33.08 24.53 4.65
C ALA A 747 34.06 24.19 3.51
N ASP A 748 35.33 24.56 3.67
CA ASP A 748 36.43 24.26 2.73
C ASP A 748 36.11 24.62 1.28
N ALA A 749 35.68 25.87 1.04
CA ALA A 749 35.25 26.33 -0.29
C ALA A 749 34.22 25.40 -0.94
N CYS A 750 33.17 25.04 -0.18
CA CYS A 750 32.06 24.16 -0.59
C CYS A 750 32.42 22.68 -0.81
N ARG A 751 33.65 22.23 -0.49
CA ARG A 751 34.03 20.81 -0.56
C ARG A 751 33.39 19.98 0.55
N SER A 752 33.10 20.60 1.69
CA SER A 752 32.42 19.99 2.83
C SER A 752 31.03 20.60 2.95
N ARG A 753 29.98 19.78 2.97
CA ARG A 753 28.58 20.26 3.00
C ARG A 753 27.71 19.47 3.96
N ARG A 754 26.83 20.17 4.67
CA ARG A 754 25.74 19.57 5.44
C ARG A 754 24.69 19.02 4.48
N PHE A 755 24.28 17.77 4.65
CA PHE A 755 23.27 17.17 3.79
C PHE A 755 21.86 17.49 4.30
N LEU A 756 21.15 18.33 3.56
CA LEU A 756 19.74 18.67 3.69
C LEU A 756 18.99 18.22 2.43
N GLY A 757 17.68 18.01 2.50
CA GLY A 757 16.85 17.53 1.38
C GLY A 757 16.04 18.63 0.69
N TRP A 758 15.85 19.78 1.33
CA TRP A 758 15.18 20.95 0.77
C TRP A 758 16.18 22.04 0.36
N SER A 759 15.83 22.76 -0.70
CA SER A 759 16.58 23.93 -1.20
C SER A 759 15.61 24.87 -1.91
N THR A 760 15.87 26.17 -1.83
CA THR A 760 15.16 27.24 -2.56
C THR A 760 15.74 27.48 -3.96
N ASP A 761 17.06 27.29 -4.12
CA ASP A 761 17.81 27.71 -5.32
C ASP A 761 18.30 26.51 -6.17
N GLY A 762 17.63 25.38 -6.02
CA GLY A 762 18.02 24.10 -6.65
C GLY A 762 18.94 23.27 -5.75
N HIS A 763 18.85 21.94 -5.87
CA HIS A 763 19.61 21.02 -5.02
C HIS A 763 20.94 20.64 -5.68
N TRP A 764 22.05 20.75 -4.94
CA TRP A 764 23.43 20.47 -5.40
C TRP A 764 23.72 19.01 -5.82
N MET A 765 22.75 18.10 -5.63
CA MET A 765 22.87 16.67 -6.00
C MET A 765 22.22 16.35 -7.35
N ARG A 766 21.60 17.35 -8.01
CA ARG A 766 20.93 17.17 -9.29
C ARG A 766 21.91 16.87 -10.41
#